data_AF-A0AA39CPD9-F1
#
_entry.id   AF-A0AA39CPD9-F1
#
_cell.length_a   1.000
_cell.length_b   1.000
_cell.length_c   1.000
_cell.angle_alpha   90.00
_cell.angle_beta   90.00
_cell.angle_gamma   90.00
#
_symmetry.space_group_name_H-M   'P 1'
#
loop_
_entity.id
_entity.type
_entity.pdbx_description
1 polymer ?
#
loop_
_entity_poly.entity_id
_entity_poly.type
_entity_poly.pdbx_seq_one_letter_code
_entity_poly.pdbx_strand_id
1 'polypeptide(L)'
;MEDLFKPIKTTRRVQTNIEKFETLSLRDTPPATPTSVTASTKSKISIVDLSSEPTENTSETFSLRPSHDSSITSRSSASHKSTHDRHQSLAFIQKSYLEPAAPASLPDDAREILKGQPEVEDLAAVLQYLQYGIEGKHDFNVHVPSPKASQIINVLVTVTVPDLWQPLQQKRLSKNHANLKANLLSSLTSVAGLGALLMQIKRLSGTSTGQQNPLLVDSITVMALILAGTQVLSNFLSAASTLLSTETQRRVFWQEVTALFAGSKILSSVAQVFTTNQDLGEISGAVKWLGDGVEYSKWLAKNISAAAVARSPTSDSQKSNMLSQFLKRALSLGYRDALITELYTGLLLGNKALWTPMHTLMQNLSAYDQKTIFDTILRDLARKFLQSGPEVVRDKGSLMGNRASVSGVAAMITGLVQSNVLLEAHVVHWLTSTNGEYTGMGLEARRAVIATLATSQAKLEQILEKTVETFGNKLQIQHDAILQQESIAQTILLAVGYLSRLDGTCLKSVSSSGNFIRMVSNRLSASVPRARFLGMIVAVAVSKLVDKEGKVMNFGVEEMESEEAKWWLDLIHVQDRVGDLEDLRKTMAEPAKKRTLPETSKPSQRKRAADSPQVQRTKIMAIEELSDSDETDAASEDDEDPDFRPYAAPDSDPEDSDDDPTLVNRNKPAAPVYITSLVKQLNASDDLPAVELALKTAPSLIRRKANFGDELSSNILPLASSLLNLREIMSMEDTQRLQLDSLIACLVSKPAVMGPWLASTYFEGDLSLSTRSVLLTTLALGARELAGLKDNVEETAATSGAASSSFPSKRLPPHLEQTYSLTSGPIDNISHTLSYQTLQPLALEAADKLTGPNILKVRTFSSRMEVAAKNAAKQEARSKRIPKDLHKLLAESMYLPLCSRLALLLSSLSTSQYLANSTLLHPSLLKLSLQTLIILIATMGPNALQLSTLTRESLLLLTTLHTLPSLAHDPIILPPTLHLLLTLLDLNVEAGATAEERLVTDFGPMIAELASWAASLGDRVSIPEVHGYPGLGMAMPWPVLVAGIQVKWQEVGRKFQGRMLGLMANTDFDSF
;
A
#
# COMPACT_ATOMS: atom_id res chain seq x y z
N MET A 1 27.52 34.91 5.04
CA MET A 1 28.34 33.77 5.53
C MET A 1 28.56 33.84 7.04
N GLU A 2 28.93 34.98 7.62
CA GLU A 2 29.07 35.09 9.09
C GLU A 2 27.76 34.80 9.85
N ASP A 3 26.59 35.13 9.30
CA ASP A 3 25.30 34.79 9.93
C ASP A 3 24.90 33.30 9.84
N LEU A 4 25.50 32.51 8.93
CA LEU A 4 25.25 31.06 8.80
C LEU A 4 26.02 30.24 9.85
N PHE A 5 27.09 30.80 10.40
CA PHE A 5 27.98 30.16 11.39
C PHE A 5 28.01 30.87 12.74
N LYS A 6 27.21 31.94 12.92
CA LYS A 6 26.99 32.50 14.25
C LYS A 6 26.41 31.40 15.13
N PRO A 7 26.99 31.14 16.32
CA PRO A 7 26.44 30.15 17.23
C PRO A 7 24.99 30.54 17.50
N ILE A 8 24.05 29.72 16.99
CA ILE A 8 22.66 29.75 17.42
C ILE A 8 22.76 29.63 18.93
N LYS A 9 22.33 30.68 19.66
CA LYS A 9 22.45 30.78 21.12
C LYS A 9 22.11 29.42 21.72
N THR A 10 23.13 28.65 22.09
CA THR A 10 22.95 27.30 22.62
C THR A 10 22.25 27.50 23.94
N THR A 11 20.97 27.18 23.97
CA THR A 11 20.21 27.28 25.21
C THR A 11 20.83 26.35 26.24
N ARG A 12 20.69 26.69 27.52
CA ARG A 12 21.26 25.96 28.66
C ARG A 12 20.91 24.45 28.64
N ARG A 13 19.84 24.07 27.93
CA ARG A 13 19.40 22.68 27.67
C ARG A 13 20.21 21.95 26.59
N VAL A 14 20.64 22.63 25.54
CA VAL A 14 21.50 22.04 24.49
C VAL A 14 22.89 21.75 25.06
N GLN A 15 23.43 22.65 25.88
CA GLN A 15 24.67 22.43 26.61
C GLN A 15 24.59 21.22 27.55
N THR A 16 23.50 21.09 28.31
CA THR A 16 23.30 19.91 29.17
C THR A 16 23.05 18.61 28.39
N ASN A 17 22.50 18.68 27.18
CA ASN A 17 22.41 17.50 26.30
C ASN A 17 23.77 17.11 25.71
N ILE A 18 24.64 18.07 25.41
CA ILE A 18 26.04 17.83 25.04
C ILE A 18 26.79 17.20 26.24
N GLU A 19 26.64 17.72 27.46
CA GLU A 19 27.21 17.12 28.67
C GLU A 19 26.66 15.69 28.95
N LYS A 20 25.37 15.44 28.68
CA LYS A 20 24.79 14.08 28.72
C LYS A 20 25.38 13.16 27.64
N PHE A 21 25.66 13.69 26.45
CA PHE A 21 26.33 12.95 25.37
C PHE A 21 27.75 12.55 25.78
N GLU A 22 28.50 13.47 26.39
CA GLU A 22 29.85 13.21 26.88
C GLU A 22 29.89 12.14 28.00
N THR A 23 28.86 12.10 28.85
CA THR A 23 28.75 11.13 29.96
C THR A 23 28.21 9.74 29.59
N LEU A 24 27.58 9.57 28.41
CA LEU A 24 27.13 8.25 27.92
C LEU A 24 28.30 7.28 27.67
N SER A 25 29.48 7.80 27.32
CA SER A 25 30.70 7.00 27.09
C SER A 25 31.27 6.34 28.36
N LEU A 26 30.91 6.86 29.54
CA LEU A 26 31.50 6.48 30.82
C LEU A 26 30.79 5.29 31.51
N ARG A 27 29.68 4.78 30.95
CA ARG A 27 28.85 3.74 31.59
C ARG A 27 29.11 2.30 31.16
N ASP A 28 30.01 2.05 30.21
CA ASP A 28 30.32 0.69 29.74
C ASP A 28 31.73 0.21 30.13
N THR A 29 31.93 -0.05 31.42
CA THR A 29 32.92 -1.03 31.94
C THR A 29 32.44 -1.62 33.28
N PRO A 30 32.44 -2.97 33.48
CA PRO A 30 32.14 -3.60 34.78
C PRO A 30 33.40 -3.56 35.68
N PRO A 31 33.36 -3.63 37.05
CA PRO A 31 32.64 -4.65 37.83
C PRO A 31 32.17 -4.27 39.28
N ALA A 32 31.63 -5.29 39.98
CA ALA A 32 31.72 -5.59 41.43
C ALA A 32 30.86 -4.87 42.50
N THR A 33 29.95 -5.68 43.09
CA THR A 33 29.50 -5.80 44.50
C THR A 33 28.99 -4.60 45.32
N PRO A 34 27.86 -4.74 46.04
CA PRO A 34 27.29 -3.67 46.86
C PRO A 34 27.72 -3.77 48.33
N THR A 35 28.23 -2.66 48.88
CA THR A 35 28.31 -2.39 50.33
C THR A 35 27.93 -0.93 50.50
N SER A 36 26.70 -0.65 50.93
CA SER A 36 26.28 -0.44 52.33
C SER A 36 26.68 0.93 52.88
N VAL A 37 25.75 1.50 53.67
CA VAL A 37 25.91 2.59 54.64
C VAL A 37 25.75 4.01 54.05
N THR A 38 24.94 4.94 54.57
CA THR A 38 23.80 4.96 55.52
C THR A 38 23.34 6.43 55.58
N ALA A 39 22.03 6.64 55.79
CA ALA A 39 21.39 7.59 56.71
C ALA A 39 21.68 9.11 56.55
N SER A 40 20.82 10.07 56.87
CA SER A 40 19.51 10.15 57.54
C SER A 40 19.06 11.61 57.31
N THR A 41 17.78 11.98 57.25
CA THR A 41 17.04 12.38 58.47
C THR A 41 15.51 12.44 58.26
N LYS A 42 14.81 11.68 59.12
CA LYS A 42 13.54 11.97 59.86
C LYS A 42 12.23 12.09 59.04
N SER A 43 11.10 11.49 59.41
CA SER A 43 10.57 10.86 60.65
C SER A 43 9.35 9.99 60.28
N LYS A 44 9.31 8.67 60.51
CA LYS A 44 8.88 7.85 61.68
C LYS A 44 7.39 7.93 62.13
N ILE A 45 6.66 6.81 61.86
CA ILE A 45 5.78 5.97 62.75
C ILE A 45 4.40 6.59 63.11
N SER A 46 3.22 5.94 63.17
CA SER A 46 2.71 4.54 63.25
C SER A 46 1.19 4.47 62.95
N ILE A 47 0.75 3.36 62.36
CA ILE A 47 -0.31 2.40 62.78
C ILE A 47 -1.46 2.87 63.75
N VAL A 48 -2.69 2.71 63.24
CA VAL A 48 -3.99 2.28 63.85
C VAL A 48 -5.01 3.28 64.45
N ASP A 49 -6.25 3.05 64.01
CA ASP A 49 -7.58 3.22 64.63
C ASP A 49 -8.51 4.45 64.42
N LEU A 50 -9.72 4.08 63.94
CA LEU A 50 -11.08 4.44 64.34
C LEU A 50 -11.77 5.78 63.96
N SER A 51 -12.89 5.59 63.24
CA SER A 51 -14.23 6.19 63.39
C SER A 51 -14.52 7.65 63.00
N SER A 52 -15.44 7.82 62.04
CA SER A 52 -16.64 8.66 62.20
C SER A 52 -17.71 8.35 61.14
N GLU A 53 -18.80 7.78 61.63
CA GLU A 53 -20.15 7.79 61.05
C GLU A 53 -20.85 9.15 61.41
N PRO A 54 -22.00 9.56 60.81
CA PRO A 54 -23.28 8.87 61.04
C PRO A 54 -24.32 8.83 59.89
N THR A 55 -25.01 7.69 59.87
CA THR A 55 -26.45 7.41 59.62
C THR A 55 -27.42 8.49 59.09
N GLU A 56 -28.27 8.09 58.13
CA GLU A 56 -29.72 8.00 58.36
C GLU A 56 -30.43 6.98 57.42
N ASN A 57 -31.14 6.06 58.10
CA ASN A 57 -32.07 4.98 57.73
C ASN A 57 -33.04 5.24 56.54
N THR A 58 -33.56 4.26 55.80
CA THR A 58 -34.37 3.11 56.25
C THR A 58 -34.54 2.07 55.14
N SER A 59 -34.44 0.80 55.53
CA SER A 59 -34.90 -0.37 54.79
C SER A 59 -36.17 -0.92 55.46
N GLU A 60 -37.11 -1.45 54.68
CA GLU A 60 -37.90 -2.61 55.13
C GLU A 60 -37.90 -3.70 54.07
N THR A 61 -37.45 -4.86 54.53
CA THR A 61 -37.49 -6.20 53.96
C THR A 61 -38.89 -6.79 53.95
N PHE A 62 -39.22 -7.62 52.96
CA PHE A 62 -39.85 -8.91 53.25
C PHE A 62 -39.43 -9.96 52.21
N SER A 63 -38.74 -10.99 52.69
CA SER A 63 -38.46 -12.25 52.01
C SER A 63 -39.60 -13.22 52.30
N LEU A 64 -39.81 -14.23 51.46
CA LEU A 64 -39.86 -15.63 51.91
C LEU A 64 -39.65 -16.58 50.72
N ARG A 65 -39.02 -17.72 51.03
CA ARG A 65 -38.21 -18.59 50.19
C ARG A 65 -38.98 -19.91 49.90
N PRO A 66 -38.37 -21.04 49.45
CA PRO A 66 -38.75 -21.80 48.26
C PRO A 66 -39.32 -23.20 48.56
N SER A 67 -39.70 -23.98 47.54
CA SER A 67 -39.63 -25.46 47.60
C SER A 67 -39.61 -26.12 46.22
N HIS A 68 -38.66 -27.03 46.06
CA HIS A 68 -38.69 -28.14 45.11
C HIS A 68 -39.78 -29.13 45.54
N ASP A 69 -40.53 -29.72 44.61
CA ASP A 69 -40.52 -31.18 44.48
C ASP A 69 -41.13 -31.67 43.16
N SER A 70 -40.51 -32.72 42.64
CA SER A 70 -40.88 -33.50 41.47
C SER A 70 -42.04 -34.46 41.76
N SER A 71 -43.01 -34.58 40.85
CA SER A 71 -43.69 -35.88 40.64
C SER A 71 -44.30 -36.00 39.23
N ILE A 72 -44.02 -37.15 38.65
CA ILE A 72 -44.56 -37.71 37.41
C ILE A 72 -45.98 -38.18 37.69
N THR A 73 -46.97 -37.78 36.87
CA THR A 73 -48.12 -38.64 36.57
C THR A 73 -48.75 -38.28 35.22
N SER A 74 -48.78 -39.27 34.34
CA SER A 74 -49.57 -39.36 33.13
C SER A 74 -51.07 -39.50 33.43
N ARG A 75 -51.94 -38.71 32.76
CA ARG A 75 -53.24 -39.17 32.23
C ARG A 75 -53.94 -38.13 31.34
N SER A 76 -54.29 -38.63 30.15
CA SER A 76 -55.31 -38.27 29.16
C SER A 76 -56.16 -36.98 29.27
N SER A 77 -56.35 -36.41 28.06
CA SER A 77 -57.57 -35.82 27.50
C SER A 77 -58.12 -34.54 28.10
N ALA A 78 -57.98 -33.43 27.37
CA ALA A 78 -59.12 -32.63 26.91
C ALA A 78 -58.64 -31.53 25.95
N SER A 79 -59.29 -31.49 24.80
CA SER A 79 -59.24 -30.37 23.85
C SER A 79 -59.69 -29.07 24.54
N HIS A 80 -58.77 -28.15 24.78
CA HIS A 80 -59.12 -26.76 25.04
C HIS A 80 -58.73 -25.92 23.82
N LYS A 81 -59.72 -25.64 22.98
CA LYS A 81 -59.72 -24.52 22.05
C LYS A 81 -59.58 -23.24 22.88
N SER A 82 -58.44 -22.56 22.81
CA SER A 82 -58.34 -21.18 23.27
C SER A 82 -59.00 -20.28 22.21
N THR A 83 -60.22 -19.85 22.48
CA THR A 83 -60.90 -18.78 21.77
C THR A 83 -60.18 -17.46 22.04
N HIS A 84 -59.26 -17.07 21.16
CA HIS A 84 -58.92 -15.66 20.97
C HIS A 84 -60.00 -15.04 20.07
N ASP A 85 -60.52 -13.87 20.46
CA ASP A 85 -61.47 -13.08 19.67
C ASP A 85 -60.92 -12.87 18.26
N ARG A 86 -61.51 -13.56 17.28
CA ARG A 86 -61.08 -13.57 15.89
C ARG A 86 -61.64 -12.33 15.21
N HIS A 87 -60.82 -11.27 15.05
CA HIS A 87 -61.20 -10.15 14.19
C HIS A 87 -61.47 -10.66 12.76
N GLN A 88 -62.58 -10.24 12.16
CA GLN A 88 -63.11 -10.83 10.93
C GLN A 88 -62.23 -10.50 9.72
N SER A 89 -61.42 -11.46 9.26
CA SER A 89 -60.65 -11.40 8.01
C SER A 89 -61.50 -11.53 6.74
N LEU A 90 -62.83 -11.72 6.89
CA LEU A 90 -63.79 -11.94 5.79
C LEU A 90 -63.73 -10.84 4.71
N ALA A 91 -63.56 -9.58 5.10
CA ALA A 91 -63.46 -8.46 4.15
C ALA A 91 -62.25 -8.59 3.20
N PHE A 92 -61.11 -9.07 3.71
CA PHE A 92 -59.90 -9.27 2.92
C PHE A 92 -59.98 -10.52 2.04
N ILE A 93 -60.58 -11.60 2.55
CA ILE A 93 -60.81 -12.86 1.81
C ILE A 93 -61.81 -12.64 0.66
N GLN A 94 -62.86 -11.86 0.89
CA GLN A 94 -63.88 -11.51 -0.12
C GLN A 94 -63.45 -10.37 -1.06
N LYS A 95 -62.27 -9.77 -0.85
CA LYS A 95 -61.74 -8.65 -1.64
C LYS A 95 -62.66 -7.43 -1.72
N SER A 96 -63.35 -7.10 -0.63
CA SER A 96 -64.28 -5.96 -0.56
C SER A 96 -63.59 -4.60 -0.80
N TYR A 97 -62.26 -4.54 -0.69
CA TYR A 97 -61.45 -3.37 -1.03
C TYR A 97 -61.38 -3.04 -2.53
N LEU A 98 -61.89 -3.90 -3.43
CA LEU A 98 -62.01 -3.62 -4.86
C LEU A 98 -63.38 -3.04 -5.23
N GLU A 99 -64.30 -2.94 -4.27
CA GLU A 99 -65.62 -2.35 -4.46
C GLU A 99 -65.54 -0.82 -4.40
N PRO A 100 -66.39 -0.09 -5.17
CA PRO A 100 -66.32 1.38 -5.28
C PRO A 100 -66.59 2.15 -3.98
N ALA A 101 -67.06 1.49 -2.92
CA ALA A 101 -67.31 2.05 -1.60
C ALA A 101 -66.55 1.26 -0.51
N ALA A 102 -65.23 1.16 -0.66
CA ALA A 102 -64.38 0.45 0.29
C ALA A 102 -64.45 1.10 1.71
N PRO A 103 -64.62 0.32 2.79
CA PRO A 103 -64.69 0.86 4.14
C PRO A 103 -63.37 1.53 4.57
N ALA A 104 -63.46 2.74 5.12
CA ALA A 104 -62.29 3.51 5.57
C ALA A 104 -61.50 2.88 6.74
N SER A 105 -62.06 1.85 7.39
CA SER A 105 -61.44 1.09 8.49
C SER A 105 -60.44 0.03 8.03
N LEU A 106 -60.41 -0.34 6.74
CA LEU A 106 -59.59 -1.43 6.20
C LEU A 106 -58.09 -1.37 6.61
N PRO A 107 -57.40 -0.22 6.61
CA PRO A 107 -56.00 -0.18 7.07
C PRO A 107 -55.84 -0.47 8.57
N ASP A 108 -56.81 -0.08 9.40
CA ASP A 108 -56.79 -0.31 10.84
C ASP A 108 -57.16 -1.78 11.14
N ASP A 109 -58.10 -2.36 10.38
CA ASP A 109 -58.47 -3.78 10.44
C ASP A 109 -57.30 -4.68 10.03
N ALA A 110 -56.56 -4.31 8.97
CA ALA A 110 -55.34 -5.01 8.56
C ALA A 110 -54.26 -5.00 9.65
N ARG A 111 -54.12 -3.89 10.39
CA ARG A 111 -53.15 -3.79 11.49
C ARG A 111 -53.50 -4.71 12.66
N GLU A 112 -54.77 -4.75 13.07
CA GLU A 112 -55.19 -5.61 14.18
C GLU A 112 -55.10 -7.10 13.82
N ILE A 113 -55.40 -7.48 12.57
CA ILE A 113 -55.20 -8.85 12.08
C ILE A 113 -53.72 -9.25 12.13
N LEU A 114 -52.80 -8.38 11.69
CA LEU A 114 -51.36 -8.67 11.71
C LEU A 114 -50.77 -8.74 13.13
N LYS A 115 -51.33 -8.01 14.09
CA LYS A 115 -50.93 -8.09 15.51
C LYS A 115 -51.39 -9.41 16.16
N GLY A 116 -52.51 -9.96 15.71
CA GLY A 116 -53.14 -11.15 16.29
C GLY A 116 -52.54 -12.49 15.87
N GLN A 117 -51.34 -12.52 15.28
CA GLN A 117 -50.69 -13.73 14.73
C GLN A 117 -51.62 -14.52 13.78
N PRO A 118 -51.89 -13.98 12.58
CA PRO A 118 -52.89 -14.54 11.67
C PRO A 118 -52.49 -15.90 11.09
N GLU A 119 -53.48 -16.73 10.76
CA GLU A 119 -53.26 -17.96 9.97
C GLU A 119 -52.70 -17.61 8.58
N VAL A 120 -52.02 -18.56 7.93
CA VAL A 120 -51.33 -18.33 6.64
C VAL A 120 -52.26 -17.79 5.54
N GLU A 121 -53.54 -18.19 5.57
CA GLU A 121 -54.57 -17.73 4.62
C GLU A 121 -54.99 -16.27 4.88
N ASP A 122 -55.20 -15.91 6.15
CA ASP A 122 -55.54 -14.54 6.57
C ASP A 122 -54.39 -13.58 6.28
N LEU A 123 -53.15 -14.01 6.53
CA LEU A 123 -51.95 -13.25 6.17
C LEU A 123 -51.82 -13.07 4.65
N ALA A 124 -52.07 -14.13 3.87
CA ALA A 124 -52.01 -14.05 2.42
C ALA A 124 -53.01 -13.03 1.87
N ALA A 125 -54.22 -12.99 2.43
CA ALA A 125 -55.26 -12.04 2.05
C ALA A 125 -54.89 -10.59 2.39
N VAL A 126 -54.32 -10.36 3.57
CA VAL A 126 -53.83 -9.02 3.97
C VAL A 126 -52.63 -8.58 3.14
N LEU A 127 -51.63 -9.44 2.89
CA LEU A 127 -50.49 -9.11 2.03
C LEU A 127 -50.92 -8.88 0.57
N GLN A 128 -51.93 -9.60 0.08
CA GLN A 128 -52.52 -9.37 -1.24
C GLN A 128 -53.24 -8.01 -1.32
N TYR A 129 -53.93 -7.59 -0.26
CA TYR A 129 -54.48 -6.24 -0.15
C TYR A 129 -53.36 -5.20 -0.25
N LEU A 130 -52.30 -5.30 0.55
CA LEU A 130 -51.18 -4.35 0.48
C LEU A 130 -50.52 -4.30 -0.91
N GLN A 131 -50.39 -5.46 -1.58
CA GLN A 131 -49.86 -5.56 -2.94
C GLN A 131 -50.77 -4.88 -3.98
N TYR A 132 -52.09 -5.05 -3.90
CA TYR A 132 -53.02 -4.37 -4.81
C TYR A 132 -53.06 -2.86 -4.61
N GLY A 133 -52.77 -2.37 -3.40
CA GLY A 133 -52.53 -0.96 -3.13
C GLY A 133 -51.27 -0.42 -3.80
N ILE A 134 -50.20 -1.21 -3.81
CA ILE A 134 -48.95 -0.87 -4.52
C ILE A 134 -49.18 -0.81 -6.04
N GLU A 135 -50.00 -1.71 -6.58
CA GLU A 135 -50.39 -1.75 -8.00
C GLU A 135 -51.40 -0.65 -8.40
N GLY A 136 -51.88 0.16 -7.45
CA GLY A 136 -52.81 1.26 -7.70
C GLY A 136 -54.26 0.83 -7.96
N LYS A 137 -54.65 -0.36 -7.49
CA LYS A 137 -56.03 -0.89 -7.67
C LYS A 137 -57.02 -0.39 -6.61
N HIS A 138 -56.53 0.23 -5.54
CA HIS A 138 -57.34 0.87 -4.50
C HIS A 138 -56.57 2.04 -3.85
N ASP A 139 -57.26 2.88 -3.08
CA ASP A 139 -56.76 4.19 -2.61
C ASP A 139 -55.60 4.11 -1.60
N PHE A 140 -55.51 3.04 -0.81
CA PHE A 140 -54.46 2.89 0.20
C PHE A 140 -53.17 2.29 -0.38
N ASN A 141 -52.04 3.00 -0.27
CA ASN A 141 -50.71 2.49 -0.69
C ASN A 141 -49.70 2.58 0.46
N VAL A 142 -49.13 1.42 0.83
CA VAL A 142 -48.14 1.26 1.92
C VAL A 142 -46.83 2.00 1.67
N HIS A 143 -46.50 2.29 0.41
CA HIS A 143 -45.29 3.04 0.04
C HIS A 143 -45.42 4.55 0.25
N VAL A 144 -46.64 5.07 0.43
CA VAL A 144 -46.86 6.48 0.72
C VAL A 144 -46.54 6.76 2.19
N PRO A 145 -45.63 7.71 2.51
CA PRO A 145 -45.29 8.03 3.90
C PRO A 145 -46.51 8.52 4.68
N SER A 146 -47.09 7.66 5.52
CA SER A 146 -48.24 7.98 6.37
C SER A 146 -48.16 7.26 7.72
N PRO A 147 -48.73 7.82 8.82
CA PRO A 147 -48.72 7.17 10.13
C PRO A 147 -49.33 5.75 10.11
N LYS A 148 -50.43 5.55 9.36
CA LYS A 148 -51.08 4.24 9.23
C LYS A 148 -50.18 3.22 8.52
N ALA A 149 -49.55 3.62 7.41
CA ALA A 149 -48.60 2.74 6.70
C ALA A 149 -47.40 2.37 7.58
N SER A 150 -46.80 3.32 8.30
CA SER A 150 -45.67 3.07 9.20
C SER A 150 -46.03 2.11 10.35
N GLN A 151 -47.24 2.19 10.89
CA GLN A 151 -47.71 1.27 11.94
C GLN A 151 -47.88 -0.16 11.41
N ILE A 152 -48.49 -0.33 10.23
CA ILE A 152 -48.63 -1.65 9.58
C ILE A 152 -47.25 -2.25 9.29
N ILE A 153 -46.34 -1.46 8.71
CA ILE A 153 -44.96 -1.87 8.43
C ILE A 153 -44.23 -2.29 9.71
N ASN A 154 -44.36 -1.54 10.80
CA ASN A 154 -43.71 -1.88 12.06
C ASN A 154 -44.21 -3.22 12.61
N VAL A 155 -45.50 -3.52 12.48
CA VAL A 155 -46.07 -4.83 12.87
C VAL A 155 -45.52 -5.94 11.97
N LEU A 156 -45.43 -5.71 10.65
CA LEU A 156 -44.82 -6.68 9.73
C LEU A 156 -43.37 -7.02 10.11
N VAL A 157 -42.59 -6.00 10.43
CA VAL A 157 -41.17 -6.14 10.79
C VAL A 157 -40.99 -6.80 12.16
N THR A 158 -41.76 -6.39 13.17
CA THR A 158 -41.56 -6.84 14.56
C THR A 158 -42.27 -8.13 14.94
N VAL A 159 -43.36 -8.49 14.27
CA VAL A 159 -44.18 -9.67 14.57
C VAL A 159 -44.12 -10.68 13.42
N THR A 160 -44.45 -10.28 12.19
CA THR A 160 -44.63 -11.27 11.11
C THR A 160 -43.33 -11.81 10.52
N VAL A 161 -42.27 -11.01 10.42
CA VAL A 161 -40.95 -11.48 9.96
C VAL A 161 -40.36 -12.52 10.92
N PRO A 162 -40.25 -12.29 12.25
CA PRO A 162 -39.78 -13.31 13.19
C PRO A 162 -40.56 -14.63 13.15
N ASP A 163 -41.89 -14.57 13.01
CA ASP A 163 -42.75 -15.75 13.12
C ASP A 163 -42.74 -16.63 11.85
N LEU A 164 -42.47 -16.04 10.67
CA LEU A 164 -42.72 -16.71 9.37
C LEU A 164 -41.48 -16.83 8.48
N TRP A 165 -40.34 -16.26 8.86
CA TRP A 165 -39.20 -16.21 7.95
C TRP A 165 -38.48 -17.55 7.75
N GLN A 166 -38.38 -18.38 8.80
CA GLN A 166 -37.74 -19.71 8.72
C GLN A 166 -38.27 -20.62 7.58
N PRO A 167 -39.61 -20.82 7.41
CA PRO A 167 -40.13 -21.61 6.30
C PRO A 167 -39.95 -20.94 4.92
N LEU A 168 -39.77 -19.61 4.86
CA LEU A 168 -39.59 -18.84 3.63
C LEU A 168 -38.13 -18.80 3.14
N GLN A 169 -37.18 -19.33 3.91
CA GLN A 169 -35.75 -19.43 3.54
C GLN A 169 -35.40 -20.64 2.66
N GLN A 170 -36.29 -21.63 2.53
CA GLN A 170 -35.99 -22.87 1.81
C GLN A 170 -35.70 -22.65 0.31
N LYS A 171 -34.69 -23.34 -0.24
CA LYS A 171 -34.30 -23.22 -1.67
C LYS A 171 -35.38 -23.69 -2.67
N ARG A 172 -36.34 -24.50 -2.23
CA ARG A 172 -37.50 -24.95 -3.01
C ARG A 172 -38.79 -24.53 -2.30
N LEU A 173 -39.40 -23.45 -2.77
CA LEU A 173 -40.65 -22.93 -2.23
C LEU A 173 -41.84 -23.44 -3.04
N SER A 174 -42.92 -23.80 -2.35
CA SER A 174 -44.24 -23.98 -2.99
C SER A 174 -44.71 -22.65 -3.59
N LYS A 175 -45.47 -22.67 -4.70
CA LYS A 175 -45.96 -21.46 -5.40
C LYS A 175 -46.63 -20.46 -4.45
N ASN A 176 -47.40 -20.95 -3.48
CA ASN A 176 -48.09 -20.11 -2.49
C ASN A 176 -47.11 -19.41 -1.54
N HIS A 177 -46.05 -20.12 -1.09
CA HIS A 177 -45.02 -19.57 -0.21
C HIS A 177 -44.09 -18.60 -0.96
N ALA A 178 -43.85 -18.84 -2.26
CA ALA A 178 -43.10 -17.92 -3.11
C ALA A 178 -43.88 -16.60 -3.32
N ASN A 179 -45.19 -16.66 -3.55
CA ASN A 179 -46.05 -15.48 -3.66
C ASN A 179 -46.16 -14.71 -2.33
N LEU A 180 -46.30 -15.43 -1.20
CA LEU A 180 -46.27 -14.82 0.13
C LEU A 180 -44.95 -14.09 0.39
N LYS A 181 -43.82 -14.72 0.07
CA LYS A 181 -42.49 -14.11 0.19
C LYS A 181 -42.36 -12.87 -0.69
N ALA A 182 -42.82 -12.93 -1.94
CA ALA A 182 -42.78 -11.81 -2.86
C ALA A 182 -43.63 -10.63 -2.36
N ASN A 183 -44.86 -10.89 -1.90
CA ASN A 183 -45.77 -9.85 -1.39
C ASN A 183 -45.29 -9.25 -0.06
N LEU A 184 -44.67 -10.07 0.80
CA LEU A 184 -44.05 -9.57 2.04
C LEU A 184 -42.87 -8.64 1.70
N LEU A 185 -41.96 -9.07 0.81
CA LEU A 185 -40.81 -8.26 0.41
C LEU A 185 -41.24 -6.98 -0.30
N SER A 186 -42.24 -7.03 -1.19
CA SER A 186 -42.76 -5.83 -1.87
C SER A 186 -43.41 -4.85 -0.89
N SER A 187 -44.05 -5.31 0.19
CA SER A 187 -44.59 -4.39 1.20
C SER A 187 -43.48 -3.67 2.00
N LEU A 188 -42.32 -4.32 2.16
CA LEU A 188 -41.17 -3.82 2.91
C LEU A 188 -40.17 -2.98 2.09
N THR A 189 -40.30 -2.91 0.76
CA THR A 189 -39.45 -2.08 -0.11
C THR A 189 -39.67 -0.57 0.02
N SER A 190 -40.50 -0.13 0.98
CA SER A 190 -40.70 1.29 1.29
C SER A 190 -39.57 1.87 2.14
N VAL A 191 -39.43 3.20 2.16
CA VAL A 191 -38.48 3.90 3.04
C VAL A 191 -38.79 3.62 4.52
N ALA A 192 -40.07 3.57 4.89
CA ALA A 192 -40.50 3.21 6.24
C ALA A 192 -40.19 1.74 6.58
N GLY A 193 -40.27 0.82 5.61
CA GLY A 193 -39.91 -0.60 5.75
C GLY A 193 -38.42 -0.78 6.03
N LEU A 194 -37.56 -0.16 5.22
CA LEU A 194 -36.11 -0.17 5.43
C LEU A 194 -35.72 0.46 6.77
N GLY A 195 -36.37 1.58 7.13
CA GLY A 195 -36.16 2.24 8.43
C GLY A 195 -36.57 1.35 9.62
N ALA A 196 -37.73 0.70 9.54
CA ALA A 196 -38.22 -0.20 10.58
C ALA A 196 -37.30 -1.43 10.75
N LEU A 197 -36.88 -2.06 9.65
CA LEU A 197 -35.92 -3.17 9.67
C LEU A 197 -34.59 -2.74 10.30
N LEU A 198 -34.09 -1.54 9.97
CA LEU A 198 -32.86 -0.99 10.55
C LEU A 198 -32.99 -0.78 12.07
N MET A 199 -34.14 -0.26 12.52
CA MET A 199 -34.43 -0.10 13.96
C MET A 199 -34.49 -1.44 14.68
N GLN A 200 -35.10 -2.46 14.07
CA GLN A 200 -35.14 -3.81 14.63
C GLN A 200 -33.74 -4.43 14.72
N ILE A 201 -32.90 -4.28 13.68
CA ILE A 201 -31.51 -4.74 13.70
C ILE A 201 -30.73 -4.09 14.86
N LYS A 202 -30.84 -2.76 15.02
CA LYS A 202 -30.20 -2.03 16.14
C LYS A 202 -30.70 -2.47 17.51
N ARG A 203 -32.00 -2.72 17.64
CA ARG A 203 -32.62 -3.18 18.89
C ARG A 203 -32.11 -4.57 19.25
N LEU A 204 -32.15 -5.50 18.29
CA LEU A 204 -31.71 -6.88 18.49
C LEU A 204 -30.21 -6.98 18.75
N SER A 205 -29.39 -6.12 18.13
CA SER A 205 -27.95 -6.07 18.39
C SER A 205 -27.58 -5.51 19.76
N GLY A 206 -28.38 -4.59 20.31
CA GLY A 206 -28.16 -4.04 21.65
C GLY A 206 -28.50 -5.02 22.77
N THR A 207 -29.38 -5.98 22.51
CA THR A 207 -29.82 -6.99 23.48
C THR A 207 -28.99 -8.28 23.48
N SER A 208 -28.19 -8.53 22.43
CA SER A 208 -27.42 -9.77 22.28
C SER A 208 -25.97 -9.59 22.71
N THR A 209 -25.63 -9.95 23.95
CA THR A 209 -24.23 -10.07 24.39
C THR A 209 -23.73 -11.49 24.09
N GLY A 210 -23.18 -11.71 22.90
CA GLY A 210 -22.32 -12.88 22.60
C GLY A 210 -22.99 -14.21 22.23
N GLN A 211 -24.31 -14.27 21.99
CA GLN A 211 -24.97 -15.47 21.45
C GLN A 211 -25.62 -15.19 20.09
N GLN A 212 -25.56 -16.17 19.17
CA GLN A 212 -26.20 -16.11 17.86
C GLN A 212 -27.71 -15.91 18.02
N ASN A 213 -28.21 -14.73 17.67
CA ASN A 213 -29.64 -14.46 17.64
C ASN A 213 -30.17 -14.75 16.22
N PRO A 214 -30.89 -15.86 15.99
CA PRO A 214 -31.38 -16.22 14.64
C PRO A 214 -32.28 -15.13 14.06
N LEU A 215 -33.04 -14.43 14.91
CA LEU A 215 -33.90 -13.32 14.49
C LEU A 215 -33.13 -12.11 13.94
N LEU A 216 -31.90 -11.91 14.42
CA LEU A 216 -31.01 -10.86 13.92
C LEU A 216 -30.50 -11.23 12.51
N VAL A 217 -30.06 -12.47 12.33
CA VAL A 217 -29.65 -13.00 11.00
C VAL A 217 -30.81 -12.89 10.03
N ASP A 218 -32.01 -13.30 10.44
CA ASP A 218 -33.23 -13.24 9.65
C ASP A 218 -33.54 -11.81 9.20
N SER A 219 -33.53 -10.84 10.11
CA SER A 219 -33.77 -9.43 9.78
C SER A 219 -32.74 -8.86 8.77
N ILE A 220 -31.47 -9.23 8.90
CA ILE A 220 -30.41 -8.80 7.97
C ILE A 220 -30.58 -9.52 6.61
N THR A 221 -30.96 -10.79 6.59
CA THR A 221 -31.22 -11.52 5.33
C THR A 221 -32.41 -10.94 4.57
N VAL A 222 -33.50 -10.55 5.26
CA VAL A 222 -34.64 -9.84 4.67
C VAL A 222 -34.16 -8.53 4.04
N MET A 223 -33.39 -7.73 4.78
CA MET A 223 -32.84 -6.47 4.27
C MET A 223 -31.93 -6.70 3.05
N ALA A 224 -31.05 -7.70 3.09
CA ALA A 224 -30.18 -8.05 1.97
C ALA A 224 -30.97 -8.48 0.73
N LEU A 225 -32.07 -9.23 0.88
CA LEU A 225 -32.94 -9.63 -0.23
C LEU A 225 -33.73 -8.45 -0.83
N ILE A 226 -34.20 -7.52 0.01
CA ILE A 226 -34.89 -6.30 -0.47
C ILE A 226 -33.93 -5.44 -1.29
N LEU A 227 -32.66 -5.34 -0.86
CA LEU A 227 -31.64 -4.55 -1.52
C LEU A 227 -30.94 -5.31 -2.66
N ALA A 228 -31.10 -6.62 -2.75
CA ALA A 228 -30.52 -7.44 -3.81
C ALA A 228 -31.12 -7.06 -5.17
N GLY A 229 -30.38 -6.28 -5.96
CA GLY A 229 -30.80 -5.85 -7.28
C GLY A 229 -30.11 -4.57 -7.74
N THR A 230 -30.30 -4.25 -9.02
CA THR A 230 -29.76 -3.04 -9.66
C THR A 230 -30.82 -1.96 -9.91
N GLN A 231 -32.10 -2.27 -9.68
CA GLN A 231 -33.22 -1.36 -9.94
C GLN A 231 -33.78 -0.71 -8.67
N VAL A 232 -33.11 -0.84 -7.53
CA VAL A 232 -33.63 -0.35 -6.26
C VAL A 232 -33.74 1.17 -6.30
N LEU A 233 -32.67 1.84 -6.74
CA LEU A 233 -32.63 3.30 -6.82
C LEU A 233 -33.56 3.88 -7.91
N SER A 234 -33.69 3.20 -9.06
CA SER A 234 -34.61 3.63 -10.12
C SER A 234 -36.07 3.57 -9.64
N ASN A 235 -36.44 2.52 -8.90
CA ASN A 235 -37.76 2.38 -8.31
C ASN A 235 -38.06 3.51 -7.31
N PHE A 236 -37.15 3.83 -6.39
CA PHE A 236 -37.33 4.96 -5.46
C PHE A 236 -37.42 6.31 -6.18
N LEU A 237 -36.63 6.51 -7.24
CA LEU A 237 -36.67 7.72 -8.04
C LEU A 237 -38.01 7.87 -8.78
N SER A 238 -38.55 6.76 -9.33
CA SER A 238 -39.89 6.76 -9.91
C SER A 238 -40.97 7.03 -8.87
N ALA A 239 -40.89 6.37 -7.70
CA ALA A 239 -41.82 6.52 -6.59
C ALA A 239 -41.86 7.97 -6.07
N ALA A 240 -40.71 8.65 -5.98
CA ALA A 240 -40.64 10.05 -5.60
C ALA A 240 -41.40 10.97 -6.57
N SER A 241 -41.48 10.60 -7.85
CA SER A 241 -42.21 11.38 -8.86
C SER A 241 -43.68 11.01 -9.00
N THR A 242 -44.07 9.76 -8.75
CA THR A 242 -45.43 9.26 -8.95
C THR A 242 -46.29 9.34 -7.69
N LEU A 243 -45.72 9.10 -6.51
CA LEU A 243 -46.46 9.01 -5.24
C LEU A 243 -46.59 10.35 -4.50
N LEU A 244 -45.73 11.33 -4.80
CA LEU A 244 -45.63 12.58 -4.05
C LEU A 244 -45.93 13.78 -4.96
N SER A 245 -47.00 14.53 -4.63
CA SER A 245 -47.44 15.70 -5.38
C SER A 245 -46.67 16.98 -5.03
N THR A 246 -46.22 17.12 -3.77
CA THR A 246 -45.60 18.36 -3.27
C THR A 246 -44.07 18.29 -3.36
N GLU A 247 -43.42 19.35 -3.84
CA GLU A 247 -41.95 19.40 -3.98
C GLU A 247 -41.20 19.26 -2.64
N THR A 248 -41.73 19.84 -1.56
CA THR A 248 -41.14 19.73 -0.22
C THR A 248 -41.13 18.28 0.27
N GLN A 249 -42.23 17.55 0.07
CA GLN A 249 -42.33 16.13 0.43
C GLN A 249 -41.35 15.28 -0.39
N ARG A 250 -41.19 15.58 -1.69
CA ARG A 250 -40.20 14.90 -2.55
C ARG A 250 -38.77 15.09 -2.06
N ARG A 251 -38.41 16.31 -1.67
CA ARG A 251 -37.07 16.61 -1.13
C ARG A 251 -36.82 15.88 0.19
N VAL A 252 -37.77 15.91 1.13
CA VAL A 252 -37.64 15.22 2.42
C VAL A 252 -37.55 13.70 2.23
N PHE A 253 -38.41 13.13 1.38
CA PHE A 253 -38.36 11.71 1.04
C PHE A 253 -37.01 11.31 0.48
N TRP A 254 -36.48 12.09 -0.48
CA TRP A 254 -35.19 11.79 -1.10
C TRP A 254 -34.00 12.00 -0.17
N GLN A 255 -34.08 12.96 0.75
CA GLN A 255 -33.08 13.13 1.79
C GLN A 255 -33.01 11.89 2.70
N GLU A 256 -34.15 11.29 3.05
CA GLU A 256 -34.14 10.07 3.87
C GLU A 256 -33.61 8.86 3.09
N VAL A 257 -34.00 8.69 1.82
CA VAL A 257 -33.41 7.68 0.92
C VAL A 257 -31.89 7.86 0.82
N THR A 258 -31.44 9.10 0.63
CA THR A 258 -30.02 9.44 0.55
C THR A 258 -29.32 9.15 1.88
N ALA A 259 -29.94 9.42 3.03
CA ALA A 259 -29.37 9.15 4.35
C ALA A 259 -29.28 7.65 4.66
N LEU A 260 -30.27 6.86 4.26
CA LEU A 260 -30.28 5.40 4.42
C LEU A 260 -29.17 4.74 3.62
N PHE A 261 -29.06 5.08 2.33
CA PHE A 261 -28.12 4.44 1.42
C PHE A 261 -26.74 5.09 1.37
N ALA A 262 -26.70 6.35 0.95
CA ALA A 262 -25.46 7.11 0.71
C ALA A 262 -24.93 7.82 1.97
N GLY A 263 -25.77 7.98 3.01
CA GLY A 263 -25.40 8.49 4.32
C GLY A 263 -24.95 7.42 5.32
N SER A 264 -24.63 6.21 4.81
CA SER A 264 -24.12 5.05 5.54
C SER A 264 -24.96 4.52 6.71
N LYS A 265 -26.20 4.94 6.93
CA LYS A 265 -27.02 4.43 8.06
C LYS A 265 -27.15 2.91 8.04
N ILE A 266 -27.43 2.30 6.87
CA ILE A 266 -27.52 0.83 6.73
C ILE A 266 -26.15 0.19 6.89
N LEU A 267 -25.17 0.62 6.08
CA LEU A 267 -23.81 0.08 6.09
C LEU A 267 -23.17 0.12 7.49
N SER A 268 -23.20 1.26 8.17
CA SER A 268 -22.61 1.43 9.51
C SER A 268 -23.27 0.56 10.57
N SER A 269 -24.60 0.43 10.53
CA SER A 269 -25.33 -0.38 11.50
C SER A 269 -25.07 -1.87 11.30
N VAL A 270 -25.05 -2.34 10.05
CA VAL A 270 -24.79 -3.75 9.74
C VAL A 270 -23.31 -4.11 9.95
N ALA A 271 -22.39 -3.22 9.58
CA ALA A 271 -20.96 -3.39 9.87
C ALA A 271 -20.70 -3.50 11.38
N GLN A 272 -21.35 -2.64 12.20
CA GLN A 272 -21.26 -2.70 13.66
C GLN A 272 -21.75 -4.06 14.19
N VAL A 273 -22.84 -4.60 13.62
CA VAL A 273 -23.36 -5.92 14.02
C VAL A 273 -22.36 -7.04 13.71
N PHE A 274 -21.71 -7.02 12.55
CA PHE A 274 -20.70 -8.01 12.19
C PHE A 274 -19.42 -7.88 13.02
N THR A 275 -19.04 -6.68 13.44
CA THR A 275 -17.88 -6.51 14.33
C THR A 275 -18.13 -7.03 15.74
N THR A 276 -19.36 -6.85 16.27
CA THR A 276 -19.72 -7.31 17.62
C THR A 276 -19.98 -8.81 17.67
N ASN A 277 -20.45 -9.41 16.56
CA ASN A 277 -20.76 -10.84 16.47
C ASN A 277 -19.95 -11.49 15.35
N GLN A 278 -18.68 -11.78 15.63
CA GLN A 278 -17.74 -12.36 14.65
C GLN A 278 -18.24 -13.70 14.08
N ASP A 279 -18.95 -14.51 14.88
CA ASP A 279 -19.52 -15.80 14.48
C ASP A 279 -20.63 -15.69 13.41
N LEU A 280 -21.29 -14.53 13.26
CA LEU A 280 -22.26 -14.31 12.19
C LEU A 280 -21.59 -14.19 10.80
N GLY A 281 -20.29 -13.91 10.75
CA GLY A 281 -19.52 -13.75 9.51
C GLY A 281 -19.36 -15.03 8.70
N GLU A 282 -19.51 -16.21 9.33
CA GLU A 282 -19.36 -17.51 8.69
C GLU A 282 -20.65 -18.04 8.05
N ILE A 283 -21.83 -17.55 8.47
CA ILE A 283 -23.10 -18.27 8.25
C ILE A 283 -23.79 -17.97 6.91
N SER A 284 -23.43 -16.89 6.19
CA SER A 284 -23.92 -16.74 4.80
C SER A 284 -23.15 -15.69 3.98
N GLY A 285 -22.36 -16.16 3.01
CA GLY A 285 -21.69 -15.29 2.04
C GLY A 285 -22.66 -14.37 1.26
N ALA A 286 -23.96 -14.67 1.24
CA ALA A 286 -24.98 -13.86 0.57
C ALA A 286 -25.34 -12.53 1.29
N VAL A 287 -24.98 -12.39 2.57
CA VAL A 287 -25.39 -11.24 3.40
C VAL A 287 -24.20 -10.34 3.77
N LYS A 288 -22.98 -10.85 3.62
CA LYS A 288 -21.73 -10.19 3.99
C LYS A 288 -21.52 -8.84 3.28
N TRP A 289 -21.95 -8.73 2.03
CA TRP A 289 -21.81 -7.52 1.22
C TRP A 289 -22.48 -6.28 1.81
N LEU A 290 -23.49 -6.44 2.68
CA LEU A 290 -24.22 -5.32 3.28
C LEU A 290 -23.40 -4.60 4.37
N GLY A 291 -22.44 -5.30 4.97
CA GLY A 291 -21.52 -4.75 5.96
C GLY A 291 -20.10 -4.48 5.42
N ASP A 292 -19.76 -5.03 4.24
CA ASP A 292 -18.51 -4.72 3.55
C ASP A 292 -18.65 -3.41 2.76
N GLY A 293 -17.89 -2.39 3.15
CA GLY A 293 -17.94 -1.08 2.51
C GLY A 293 -17.54 -1.08 1.02
N VAL A 294 -16.64 -1.97 0.60
CA VAL A 294 -16.22 -2.07 -0.81
C VAL A 294 -17.32 -2.70 -1.65
N GLU A 295 -17.87 -3.84 -1.22
CA GLU A 295 -18.94 -4.53 -1.94
C GLU A 295 -20.24 -3.72 -1.97
N TYR A 296 -20.59 -3.08 -0.84
CA TYR A 296 -21.73 -2.18 -0.75
C TYR A 296 -21.59 -0.99 -1.72
N SER A 297 -20.40 -0.41 -1.83
CA SER A 297 -20.15 0.70 -2.76
C SER A 297 -20.23 0.26 -4.22
N LYS A 298 -19.77 -0.96 -4.56
CA LYS A 298 -19.98 -1.55 -5.90
C LYS A 298 -21.48 -1.73 -6.19
N TRP A 299 -22.25 -2.25 -5.25
CA TRP A 299 -23.70 -2.38 -5.39
C TRP A 299 -24.37 -1.01 -5.61
N LEU A 300 -23.96 0.02 -4.87
CA LEU A 300 -24.47 1.38 -5.01
C LEU A 300 -24.18 1.95 -6.40
N ALA A 301 -22.97 1.76 -6.93
CA ALA A 301 -22.58 2.16 -8.28
C ALA A 301 -23.43 1.46 -9.36
N LYS A 302 -23.71 0.17 -9.20
CA LYS A 302 -24.59 -0.60 -10.11
C LYS A 302 -26.02 -0.04 -10.12
N ASN A 303 -26.53 0.37 -8.96
CA ASN A 303 -27.85 0.99 -8.87
C ASN A 303 -27.89 2.41 -9.45
N ILE A 304 -26.85 3.20 -9.24
CA ILE A 304 -26.70 4.54 -9.83
C ILE A 304 -26.63 4.45 -11.36
N SER A 305 -25.82 3.53 -11.90
CA SER A 305 -25.70 3.31 -13.35
C SER A 305 -27.02 2.84 -13.95
N ALA A 306 -27.68 1.83 -13.37
CA ALA A 306 -28.98 1.37 -13.84
C ALA A 306 -30.05 2.47 -13.81
N ALA A 307 -30.12 3.25 -12.72
CA ALA A 307 -31.01 4.41 -12.62
C ALA A 307 -30.63 5.54 -13.58
N ALA A 308 -29.38 5.64 -14.02
CA ALA A 308 -28.96 6.56 -15.06
C ALA A 308 -29.36 6.09 -16.46
N VAL A 309 -29.28 4.78 -16.75
CA VAL A 309 -29.66 4.19 -18.04
C VAL A 309 -31.17 4.14 -18.25
N ALA A 310 -31.94 3.87 -17.19
CA ALA A 310 -33.41 3.80 -17.27
C ALA A 310 -34.08 5.16 -17.59
N ARG A 311 -33.32 6.26 -17.63
CA ARG A 311 -33.83 7.61 -17.91
C ARG A 311 -33.71 7.97 -19.39
N SER A 312 -34.75 8.56 -19.95
CA SER A 312 -34.68 9.21 -21.26
C SER A 312 -34.01 10.60 -21.16
N PRO A 313 -33.28 11.04 -22.19
CA PRO A 313 -32.42 12.24 -22.12
C PRO A 313 -33.16 13.59 -22.10
N THR A 314 -34.49 13.66 -22.24
CA THR A 314 -35.18 14.90 -22.62
C THR A 314 -36.25 15.47 -21.67
N SER A 315 -36.67 14.85 -20.56
CA SER A 315 -37.78 15.42 -19.74
C SER A 315 -37.52 15.75 -18.27
N ASP A 316 -36.57 15.13 -17.56
CA ASP A 316 -36.59 15.18 -16.07
C ASP A 316 -35.32 15.77 -15.44
N SER A 317 -35.09 17.09 -15.61
CA SER A 317 -33.99 17.83 -14.94
C SER A 317 -33.98 17.64 -13.41
N GLN A 318 -35.16 17.57 -12.79
CA GLN A 318 -35.30 17.34 -11.35
C GLN A 318 -34.77 15.96 -10.91
N LYS A 319 -35.11 14.89 -11.63
CA LYS A 319 -34.62 13.54 -11.32
C LYS A 319 -33.10 13.43 -11.48
N SER A 320 -32.55 14.13 -12.47
CA SER A 320 -31.10 14.21 -12.66
C SER A 320 -30.39 14.86 -11.48
N ASN A 321 -30.93 15.98 -10.97
CA ASN A 321 -30.36 16.68 -9.82
C ASN A 321 -30.47 15.84 -8.53
N MET A 322 -31.60 15.14 -8.33
CA MET A 322 -31.76 14.22 -7.19
C MET A 322 -30.71 13.10 -7.23
N LEU A 323 -30.50 12.50 -8.40
CA LEU A 323 -29.54 11.41 -8.57
C LEU A 323 -28.08 11.89 -8.49
N SER A 324 -27.75 13.09 -8.97
CA SER A 324 -26.40 13.66 -8.79
C SER A 324 -26.12 14.03 -7.33
N GLN A 325 -27.10 14.55 -6.58
CA GLN A 325 -26.98 14.77 -5.14
C GLN A 325 -26.75 13.46 -4.39
N PHE A 326 -27.43 12.39 -4.80
CA PHE A 326 -27.22 11.05 -4.26
C PHE A 326 -25.80 10.55 -4.55
N LEU A 327 -25.31 10.69 -5.79
CA LEU A 327 -23.93 10.35 -6.17
C LEU A 327 -22.91 11.18 -5.37
N LYS A 328 -23.14 12.48 -5.18
CA LYS A 328 -22.30 13.34 -4.34
C LYS A 328 -22.20 12.81 -2.91
N ARG A 329 -23.33 12.41 -2.32
CA ARG A 329 -23.32 11.82 -0.97
C ARG A 329 -22.63 10.45 -0.97
N ALA A 330 -22.82 9.64 -2.02
CA ALA A 330 -22.16 8.35 -2.16
C ALA A 330 -20.63 8.45 -2.21
N LEU A 331 -20.08 9.47 -2.88
CA LEU A 331 -18.65 9.77 -2.91
C LEU A 331 -18.09 10.15 -1.52
N SER A 332 -18.96 10.54 -0.57
CA SER A 332 -18.56 10.84 0.82
C SER A 332 -18.52 9.63 1.75
N LEU A 333 -18.83 8.41 1.27
CA LEU A 333 -18.85 7.17 2.07
C LEU A 333 -17.46 6.63 2.47
N GLY A 334 -16.37 7.17 1.91
CA GLY A 334 -14.99 6.73 2.16
C GLY A 334 -14.44 5.72 1.15
N TYR A 335 -15.30 5.02 0.40
CA TYR A 335 -14.92 4.00 -0.58
C TYR A 335 -15.02 4.51 -2.04
N ARG A 336 -14.43 5.67 -2.31
CA ARG A 336 -14.57 6.39 -3.60
C ARG A 336 -14.09 5.57 -4.79
N ASP A 337 -12.91 4.97 -4.65
CA ASP A 337 -12.26 4.27 -5.76
C ASP A 337 -13.10 3.07 -6.23
N ALA A 338 -13.65 2.28 -5.31
CA ALA A 338 -14.55 1.17 -5.63
C ALA A 338 -15.84 1.64 -6.31
N LEU A 339 -16.47 2.70 -5.80
CA LEU A 339 -17.69 3.29 -6.36
C LEU A 339 -17.46 3.80 -7.79
N ILE A 340 -16.42 4.62 -7.99
CA ILE A 340 -16.11 5.23 -9.29
C ILE A 340 -15.73 4.16 -10.30
N THR A 341 -14.90 3.20 -9.89
CA THR A 341 -14.45 2.10 -10.75
C THR A 341 -15.62 1.29 -11.28
N GLU A 342 -16.54 0.88 -10.41
CA GLU A 342 -17.73 0.13 -10.83
C GLU A 342 -18.69 0.99 -11.67
N LEU A 343 -18.79 2.30 -11.38
CA LEU A 343 -19.66 3.22 -12.10
C LEU A 343 -19.22 3.40 -13.56
N TYR A 344 -17.94 3.72 -13.81
CA TYR A 344 -17.46 3.95 -15.18
C TYR A 344 -17.30 2.63 -15.95
N THR A 345 -16.94 1.53 -15.28
CA THR A 345 -16.89 0.20 -15.94
C THR A 345 -18.28 -0.22 -16.40
N GLY A 346 -19.31 -0.04 -15.57
CA GLY A 346 -20.70 -0.34 -15.91
C GLY A 346 -21.29 0.53 -17.02
N LEU A 347 -20.94 1.83 -17.08
CA LEU A 347 -21.48 2.76 -18.07
C LEU A 347 -20.68 2.84 -19.38
N LEU A 348 -19.35 2.78 -19.33
CA LEU A 348 -18.47 3.11 -20.46
C LEU A 348 -17.74 1.88 -21.02
N LEU A 349 -17.39 0.90 -20.17
CA LEU A 349 -16.68 -0.32 -20.60
C LEU A 349 -17.59 -1.52 -20.87
N GLY A 350 -18.91 -1.42 -20.66
CA GLY A 350 -19.90 -2.42 -21.12
C GLY A 350 -20.05 -2.47 -22.65
N ASN A 351 -20.91 -3.33 -23.21
CA ASN A 351 -21.02 -3.58 -24.67
C ASN A 351 -21.19 -2.33 -25.56
N LYS A 352 -21.74 -1.23 -25.01
CA LYS A 352 -21.81 0.09 -25.65
C LYS A 352 -21.45 1.15 -24.63
N ALA A 353 -20.66 2.14 -25.03
CA ALA A 353 -20.31 3.25 -24.16
C ALA A 353 -21.48 4.24 -24.06
N LEU A 354 -22.06 4.37 -22.86
CA LEU A 354 -23.18 5.24 -22.58
C LEU A 354 -22.68 6.59 -22.05
N TRP A 355 -22.25 7.45 -22.96
CA TRP A 355 -21.69 8.78 -22.65
C TRP A 355 -22.73 9.76 -22.10
N THR A 356 -23.94 9.81 -22.67
CA THR A 356 -24.96 10.77 -22.26
C THR A 356 -25.34 10.64 -20.77
N PRO A 357 -25.64 9.43 -20.23
CA PRO A 357 -25.87 9.29 -18.80
C PRO A 357 -24.70 9.73 -17.94
N MET A 358 -23.46 9.42 -18.35
CA MET A 358 -22.25 9.84 -17.63
C MET A 358 -22.11 11.36 -17.58
N HIS A 359 -22.26 12.06 -18.71
CA HIS A 359 -22.18 13.52 -18.77
C HIS A 359 -23.26 14.19 -17.89
N THR A 360 -24.49 13.69 -17.94
CA THR A 360 -25.60 14.21 -17.12
C THR A 360 -25.36 14.05 -15.62
N LEU A 361 -24.71 12.94 -15.20
CA LEU A 361 -24.29 12.74 -13.81
C LEU A 361 -23.24 13.77 -13.39
N MET A 362 -22.23 13.99 -14.24
CA MET A 362 -21.10 14.86 -13.93
C MET A 362 -21.47 16.34 -13.92
N GLN A 363 -22.30 16.80 -14.86
CA GLN A 363 -22.67 18.23 -15.01
C GLN A 363 -23.28 18.85 -13.75
N ASN A 364 -24.02 18.05 -12.96
CA ASN A 364 -24.69 18.52 -11.75
C ASN A 364 -23.85 18.38 -10.47
N LEU A 365 -22.57 17.97 -10.58
CA LEU A 365 -21.64 17.87 -9.47
C LEU A 365 -20.78 19.13 -9.33
N SER A 366 -20.18 19.33 -8.15
CA SER A 366 -19.25 20.45 -7.94
C SER A 366 -17.96 20.27 -8.77
N ALA A 367 -17.26 21.37 -9.04
CA ALA A 367 -15.98 21.30 -9.78
C ALA A 367 -14.95 20.39 -9.09
N TYR A 368 -14.92 20.36 -7.76
CA TYR A 368 -14.05 19.47 -6.99
C TYR A 368 -14.39 17.99 -7.20
N ASP A 369 -15.69 17.64 -7.12
CA ASP A 369 -16.15 16.26 -7.31
C ASP A 369 -15.89 15.76 -8.73
N GLN A 370 -16.10 16.61 -9.75
CA GLN A 370 -15.83 16.27 -11.15
C GLN A 370 -14.35 15.96 -11.39
N LYS A 371 -13.45 16.80 -10.86
CA LYS A 371 -11.99 16.58 -10.94
C LYS A 371 -11.57 15.31 -10.22
N THR A 372 -12.11 15.08 -9.02
CA THR A 372 -11.84 13.86 -8.23
C THR A 372 -12.25 12.60 -8.99
N ILE A 373 -13.44 12.59 -9.60
CA ILE A 373 -13.90 11.46 -10.43
C ILE A 373 -12.94 11.26 -11.60
N PHE A 374 -12.56 12.32 -12.30
CA PHE A 374 -11.63 12.25 -13.42
C PHE A 374 -10.27 11.68 -13.01
N ASP A 375 -9.67 12.18 -11.92
CA ASP A 375 -8.36 11.75 -11.44
C ASP A 375 -8.39 10.28 -10.96
N THR A 376 -9.47 9.85 -10.30
CA THR A 376 -9.65 8.45 -9.91
C THR A 376 -9.80 7.54 -11.13
N ILE A 377 -10.59 7.93 -12.15
CA ILE A 377 -10.72 7.16 -13.40
C ILE A 377 -9.37 7.04 -14.08
N LEU A 378 -8.63 8.16 -14.23
CA LEU A 378 -7.32 8.15 -14.88
C LEU A 378 -6.32 7.26 -14.12
N ARG A 379 -6.34 7.28 -12.78
CA ARG A 379 -5.49 6.43 -11.93
C ARG A 379 -5.81 4.95 -12.08
N ASP A 380 -7.09 4.60 -12.12
CA ASP A 380 -7.53 3.21 -12.30
C ASP A 380 -7.24 2.70 -13.72
N LEU A 381 -7.43 3.53 -14.76
CA LEU A 381 -7.05 3.22 -16.13
C LEU A 381 -5.53 3.03 -16.28
N ALA A 382 -4.75 3.91 -15.64
CA ALA A 382 -3.31 3.80 -15.61
C ALA A 382 -2.89 2.48 -14.96
N ARG A 383 -3.49 2.09 -13.84
CA ARG A 383 -3.21 0.82 -13.16
C ARG A 383 -3.57 -0.41 -14.02
N LYS A 384 -4.73 -0.38 -14.70
CA LYS A 384 -5.28 -1.54 -15.43
C LYS A 384 -4.68 -1.74 -16.82
N PHE A 385 -4.40 -0.66 -17.54
CA PHE A 385 -4.11 -0.71 -18.98
C PHE A 385 -2.76 -0.15 -19.36
N LEU A 386 -2.19 0.71 -18.51
CA LEU A 386 -0.87 1.27 -18.72
C LEU A 386 0.08 0.50 -17.83
N GLN A 387 1.26 0.15 -18.33
CA GLN A 387 2.25 -0.45 -17.44
C GLN A 387 2.81 0.70 -16.61
N SER A 388 2.20 0.98 -15.45
CA SER A 388 2.76 1.85 -14.41
C SER A 388 3.95 1.18 -13.71
N GLY A 389 4.86 0.61 -14.50
CA GLY A 389 6.16 0.20 -14.04
C GLY A 389 7.10 1.40 -13.98
N PRO A 390 8.12 1.35 -13.11
CA PRO A 390 9.20 2.33 -13.10
C PRO A 390 9.77 2.50 -14.51
N GLU A 391 10.06 3.76 -14.85
CA GLU A 391 10.70 4.19 -16.10
C GLU A 391 12.18 3.77 -16.10
N VAL A 392 12.43 2.47 -15.98
CA VAL A 392 13.70 1.90 -16.42
C VAL A 392 13.80 2.23 -17.90
N VAL A 393 14.90 2.81 -18.33
CA VAL A 393 15.20 3.06 -19.75
C VAL A 393 14.96 1.76 -20.51
N ARG A 394 13.83 1.68 -21.21
CA ARG A 394 13.46 0.52 -22.02
C ARG A 394 13.83 0.81 -23.45
N ASP A 395 14.26 -0.25 -24.12
CA ASP A 395 14.64 -0.26 -25.52
C ASP A 395 13.58 0.43 -26.41
N LYS A 396 13.98 0.98 -27.56
CA LYS A 396 13.15 1.82 -28.44
C LYS A 396 11.82 1.14 -28.84
N GLY A 397 11.81 -0.20 -28.89
CA GLY A 397 10.61 -1.01 -29.11
C GLY A 397 9.54 -0.94 -28.01
N SER A 398 9.92 -0.64 -26.76
CA SER A 398 8.99 -0.54 -25.62
C SER A 398 8.13 0.73 -25.66
N LEU A 399 8.61 1.82 -26.25
CA LEU A 399 7.81 3.04 -26.46
C LEU A 399 6.62 2.78 -27.41
N MET A 400 6.74 1.76 -28.27
CA MET A 400 5.76 1.41 -29.30
C MET A 400 4.79 0.31 -28.87
N GLY A 401 5.17 -0.54 -27.90
CA GLY A 401 4.43 -1.75 -27.52
C GLY A 401 3.01 -1.49 -26.97
N ASN A 402 2.80 -0.38 -26.26
CA ASN A 402 1.54 -0.06 -25.58
C ASN A 402 0.69 1.00 -26.31
N ARG A 403 0.93 1.23 -27.62
CA ARG A 403 0.20 2.27 -28.37
C ARG A 403 -1.32 2.07 -28.37
N ALA A 404 -1.80 0.82 -28.44
CA ALA A 404 -3.24 0.53 -28.46
C ALA A 404 -3.91 0.89 -27.12
N SER A 405 -3.28 0.56 -25.98
CA SER A 405 -3.83 0.90 -24.66
C SER A 405 -3.76 2.41 -24.40
N VAL A 406 -2.64 3.08 -24.76
CA VAL A 406 -2.51 4.54 -24.68
C VAL A 406 -3.57 5.24 -25.53
N SER A 407 -3.82 4.75 -26.74
CA SER A 407 -4.84 5.29 -27.65
C SER A 407 -6.27 5.12 -27.13
N GLY A 408 -6.57 3.96 -26.52
CA GLY A 408 -7.85 3.70 -25.87
C GLY A 408 -8.07 4.56 -24.61
N VAL A 409 -7.04 4.76 -23.78
CA VAL A 409 -7.09 5.67 -22.62
C VAL A 409 -7.29 7.11 -23.08
N ALA A 410 -6.61 7.54 -24.15
CA ALA A 410 -6.84 8.84 -24.75
C ALA A 410 -8.29 9.01 -25.22
N ALA A 411 -8.90 8.00 -25.84
CA ALA A 411 -10.32 8.01 -26.23
C ALA A 411 -11.26 8.18 -25.03
N MET A 412 -10.98 7.50 -23.91
CA MET A 412 -11.74 7.66 -22.67
C MET A 412 -11.63 9.08 -22.11
N ILE A 413 -10.43 9.66 -22.07
CA ILE A 413 -10.20 11.04 -21.61
C ILE A 413 -10.95 12.02 -22.51
N THR A 414 -10.83 11.89 -23.84
CA THR A 414 -11.54 12.75 -24.80
C THR A 414 -13.05 12.67 -24.62
N GLY A 415 -13.61 11.47 -24.42
CA GLY A 415 -15.04 11.30 -24.18
C GLY A 415 -15.52 11.91 -22.85
N LEU A 416 -14.72 11.84 -21.77
CA LEU A 416 -15.06 12.45 -20.47
C LEU A 416 -15.02 13.98 -20.52
N VAL A 417 -14.04 14.54 -21.24
CA VAL A 417 -13.84 15.99 -21.38
C VAL A 417 -14.84 16.62 -22.36
N GLN A 418 -15.43 15.83 -23.26
CA GLN A 418 -16.39 16.31 -24.24
C GLN A 418 -17.52 17.10 -23.58
N SER A 419 -17.76 18.32 -24.07
CA SER A 419 -18.81 19.22 -23.56
C SER A 419 -18.64 19.68 -22.10
N ASN A 420 -17.44 19.55 -21.52
CA ASN A 420 -17.14 20.01 -20.15
C ASN A 420 -15.86 20.86 -20.08
N VAL A 421 -16.04 22.19 -20.08
CA VAL A 421 -14.96 23.18 -20.01
C VAL A 421 -14.12 23.06 -18.72
N LEU A 422 -14.73 22.61 -17.61
CA LEU A 422 -14.01 22.47 -16.33
C LEU A 422 -12.98 21.33 -16.41
N LEU A 423 -13.36 20.20 -16.99
CA LEU A 423 -12.46 19.06 -17.16
C LEU A 423 -11.42 19.35 -18.23
N GLU A 424 -11.78 20.06 -19.30
CA GLU A 424 -10.85 20.49 -20.34
C GLU A 424 -9.72 21.37 -19.76
N ALA A 425 -10.08 22.34 -18.92
CA ALA A 425 -9.11 23.15 -18.18
C ALA A 425 -8.31 22.31 -17.16
N HIS A 426 -8.93 21.30 -16.55
CA HIS A 426 -8.25 20.38 -15.63
C HIS A 426 -7.21 19.51 -16.33
N VAL A 427 -7.45 19.05 -17.56
CA VAL A 427 -6.45 18.31 -18.36
C VAL A 427 -5.22 19.16 -18.65
N VAL A 428 -5.40 20.44 -18.99
CA VAL A 428 -4.29 21.39 -19.16
C VAL A 428 -3.57 21.65 -17.82
N HIS A 429 -4.32 21.77 -16.73
CA HIS A 429 -3.76 21.90 -15.39
C HIS A 429 -2.92 20.67 -14.99
N TRP A 430 -3.40 19.47 -15.29
CA TRP A 430 -2.73 18.21 -14.99
C TRP A 430 -1.32 18.16 -15.60
N LEU A 431 -1.16 18.60 -16.85
CA LEU A 431 0.14 18.66 -17.54
C LEU A 431 1.04 19.82 -17.08
N THR A 432 0.46 20.86 -16.47
CA THR A 432 1.18 22.09 -16.09
C THR A 432 1.30 22.28 -14.58
N SER A 433 0.91 21.28 -13.78
CA SER A 433 0.93 21.34 -12.32
C SER A 433 2.36 21.23 -11.79
N THR A 434 2.65 22.04 -10.77
CA THR A 434 3.97 22.15 -10.11
C THR A 434 3.99 21.45 -8.76
N ASN A 435 2.89 20.83 -8.34
CA ASN A 435 2.74 20.34 -6.96
C ASN A 435 3.10 18.86 -6.83
N GLY A 436 3.65 18.25 -7.88
CA GLY A 436 4.07 16.85 -7.86
C GLY A 436 2.93 15.82 -7.87
N GLU A 437 1.67 16.22 -7.70
CA GLU A 437 0.51 15.33 -7.53
C GLU A 437 0.36 14.28 -8.65
N TYR A 438 0.64 14.66 -9.89
CA TYR A 438 0.45 13.83 -11.07
C TYR A 438 1.74 13.15 -11.57
N THR A 439 2.86 13.36 -10.87
CA THR A 439 4.18 12.82 -11.27
C THR A 439 4.24 11.29 -11.19
N GLY A 440 3.44 10.68 -10.30
CA GLY A 440 3.45 9.23 -10.05
C GLY A 440 2.82 8.34 -11.12
N MET A 441 2.09 8.91 -12.10
CA MET A 441 1.30 8.13 -13.08
C MET A 441 2.11 7.62 -14.30
N GLY A 442 3.38 8.03 -14.43
CA GLY A 442 4.31 7.55 -15.46
C GLY A 442 4.11 8.16 -16.86
N LEU A 443 5.07 7.92 -17.75
CA LEU A 443 5.12 8.44 -19.12
C LEU A 443 3.88 8.05 -19.98
N GLU A 444 3.38 6.83 -19.86
CA GLU A 444 2.26 6.35 -20.70
C GLU A 444 0.97 7.14 -20.43
N ALA A 445 0.71 7.50 -19.17
CA ALA A 445 -0.42 8.36 -18.82
C ALA A 445 -0.26 9.76 -19.42
N ARG A 446 0.95 10.35 -19.35
CA ARG A 446 1.25 11.65 -19.98
C ARG A 446 1.04 11.62 -21.48
N ARG A 447 1.47 10.55 -22.15
CA ARG A 447 1.26 10.33 -23.58
C ARG A 447 -0.23 10.30 -23.94
N ALA A 448 -1.04 9.55 -23.18
CA ALA A 448 -2.48 9.49 -23.39
C ALA A 448 -3.15 10.87 -23.19
N VAL A 449 -2.78 11.58 -22.13
CA VAL A 449 -3.30 12.92 -21.81
C VAL A 449 -2.93 13.92 -22.90
N ILE A 450 -1.67 14.00 -23.33
CA ILE A 450 -1.22 14.90 -24.39
C ILE A 450 -1.87 14.56 -25.74
N ALA A 451 -2.05 13.27 -26.05
CA ALA A 451 -2.71 12.84 -27.28
C ALA A 451 -4.13 13.43 -27.43
N THR A 452 -4.84 13.67 -26.32
CA THR A 452 -6.17 14.32 -26.36
C THR A 452 -6.13 15.79 -26.77
N LEU A 453 -5.02 16.47 -26.51
CA LEU A 453 -4.80 17.88 -26.82
C LEU A 453 -3.97 18.09 -28.09
N ALA A 454 -3.44 17.01 -28.67
CA ALA A 454 -2.52 17.02 -29.81
C ALA A 454 -3.10 17.66 -31.09
N THR A 455 -4.40 17.92 -31.16
CA THR A 455 -5.05 18.60 -32.31
C THR A 455 -5.18 20.11 -32.11
N SER A 456 -5.06 20.62 -30.87
CA SER A 456 -5.27 22.03 -30.56
C SER A 456 -3.95 22.78 -30.38
N GLN A 457 -3.58 23.59 -31.38
CA GLN A 457 -2.36 24.40 -31.35
C GLN A 457 -2.31 25.32 -30.12
N ALA A 458 -3.35 26.13 -29.88
CA ALA A 458 -3.37 27.10 -28.78
C ALA A 458 -3.17 26.47 -27.39
N LYS A 459 -3.70 25.26 -27.16
CA LYS A 459 -3.49 24.56 -25.88
C LYS A 459 -2.08 23.99 -25.74
N LEU A 460 -1.51 23.46 -26.82
CA LEU A 460 -0.13 22.98 -26.81
C LEU A 460 0.86 24.12 -26.56
N GLU A 461 0.61 25.30 -27.14
CA GLU A 461 1.36 26.52 -26.87
C GLU A 461 1.27 26.94 -25.40
N GLN A 462 0.05 26.98 -24.85
CA GLN A 462 -0.18 27.30 -23.44
C GLN A 462 0.54 26.33 -22.49
N ILE A 463 0.50 25.02 -22.79
CA ILE A 463 1.21 24.00 -22.03
C ILE A 463 2.72 24.24 -22.11
N LEU A 464 3.24 24.47 -23.32
CA LEU A 464 4.67 24.65 -23.54
C LEU A 464 5.20 25.92 -22.85
N GLU A 465 4.49 27.04 -22.96
CA GLU A 465 4.88 28.30 -22.30
C GLU A 465 4.97 28.12 -20.78
N LYS A 466 3.91 27.58 -20.17
CA LYS A 466 3.84 27.40 -18.72
C LYS A 466 4.84 26.36 -18.20
N THR A 467 5.03 25.26 -18.94
CA THR A 467 6.01 24.22 -18.56
C THR A 467 7.44 24.71 -18.75
N VAL A 468 7.77 25.49 -19.78
CA VAL A 468 9.10 26.09 -19.97
C VAL A 468 9.42 27.12 -18.87
N GLU A 469 8.45 27.95 -18.50
CA GLU A 469 8.61 28.92 -17.40
C GLU A 469 8.91 28.22 -16.08
N THR A 470 8.09 27.22 -15.73
CA THR A 470 8.26 26.40 -14.53
C THR A 470 9.60 25.65 -14.57
N PHE A 471 9.89 24.98 -15.68
CA PHE A 471 11.11 24.19 -15.86
C PHE A 471 12.38 25.05 -15.78
N GLY A 472 12.30 26.34 -16.13
CA GLY A 472 13.40 27.30 -16.05
C GLY A 472 13.51 28.06 -14.71
N ASN A 473 12.58 27.87 -13.77
CA ASN A 473 12.58 28.62 -12.51
C ASN A 473 13.69 28.12 -11.57
N LYS A 474 14.59 29.03 -11.15
CA LYS A 474 15.75 28.69 -10.32
C LYS A 474 15.36 28.08 -8.97
N LEU A 475 14.29 28.56 -8.34
CA LEU A 475 13.84 28.04 -7.05
C LEU A 475 13.31 26.60 -7.19
N GLN A 476 12.52 26.32 -8.23
CA GLN A 476 12.00 24.98 -8.51
C GLN A 476 13.11 24.01 -8.92
N ILE A 477 14.11 24.47 -9.70
CA ILE A 477 15.28 23.64 -10.02
C ILE A 477 16.03 23.22 -8.75
N GLN A 478 16.10 24.08 -7.74
CA GLN A 478 16.76 23.79 -6.46
C GLN A 478 15.91 22.90 -5.56
N HIS A 479 14.61 23.17 -5.43
CA HIS A 479 13.74 22.57 -4.41
C HIS A 479 12.79 21.46 -4.89
N ASP A 480 12.56 21.31 -6.20
CA ASP A 480 11.69 20.23 -6.70
C ASP A 480 12.46 18.91 -6.83
N ALA A 481 11.83 17.81 -6.45
CA ALA A 481 12.39 16.46 -6.63
C ALA A 481 12.73 16.17 -8.10
N ILE A 482 13.79 15.40 -8.36
CA ILE A 482 14.21 15.06 -9.73
C ILE A 482 13.08 14.41 -10.54
N LEU A 483 12.30 13.51 -9.93
CA LEU A 483 11.19 12.85 -10.60
C LEU A 483 10.15 13.84 -11.14
N GLN A 484 9.92 14.95 -10.42
CA GLN A 484 9.05 16.02 -10.87
C GLN A 484 9.66 16.77 -12.06
N GLN A 485 10.96 17.09 -12.01
CA GLN A 485 11.66 17.76 -13.10
C GLN A 485 11.69 16.92 -14.38
N GLU A 486 11.87 15.60 -14.25
CA GLU A 486 11.80 14.62 -15.34
C GLU A 486 10.41 14.60 -15.97
N SER A 487 9.36 14.57 -15.14
CA SER A 487 7.98 14.60 -15.65
C SER A 487 7.65 15.84 -16.48
N ILE A 488 8.17 17.01 -16.07
CA ILE A 488 8.00 18.27 -16.80
C ILE A 488 8.80 18.23 -18.11
N ALA A 489 10.03 17.71 -18.08
CA ALA A 489 10.85 17.54 -19.28
C ALA A 489 10.16 16.63 -20.31
N GLN A 490 9.54 15.52 -19.88
CA GLN A 490 8.76 14.64 -20.76
C GLN A 490 7.58 15.37 -21.40
N THR A 491 6.82 16.14 -20.60
CA THR A 491 5.70 16.93 -21.10
C THR A 491 6.17 17.94 -22.15
N ILE A 492 7.30 18.62 -21.92
CA ILE A 492 7.89 19.55 -22.90
C ILE A 492 8.26 18.82 -24.19
N LEU A 493 8.98 17.70 -24.12
CA LEU A 493 9.43 16.96 -25.30
C LEU A 493 8.27 16.42 -26.13
N LEU A 494 7.24 15.88 -25.47
CA LEU A 494 6.02 15.42 -26.13
C LEU A 494 5.27 16.60 -26.78
N ALA A 495 5.06 17.70 -26.05
CA ALA A 495 4.36 18.89 -26.55
C ALA A 495 5.09 19.53 -27.75
N VAL A 496 6.42 19.67 -27.68
CA VAL A 496 7.27 20.15 -28.77
C VAL A 496 7.15 19.24 -30.00
N GLY A 497 7.19 17.92 -29.80
CA GLY A 497 7.00 16.95 -30.87
C GLY A 497 5.68 17.17 -31.61
N TYR A 498 4.56 17.26 -30.90
CA TYR A 498 3.24 17.50 -31.52
C TYR A 498 3.13 18.89 -32.16
N LEU A 499 3.60 19.94 -31.49
CA LEU A 499 3.54 21.31 -32.00
C LEU A 499 4.36 21.47 -33.29
N SER A 500 5.55 20.85 -33.37
CA SER A 500 6.39 20.90 -34.58
C SER A 500 5.69 20.39 -35.84
N ARG A 501 4.78 19.41 -35.67
CA ARG A 501 4.02 18.79 -36.76
C ARG A 501 2.77 19.58 -37.15
N LEU A 502 2.20 20.35 -36.22
CA LEU A 502 1.06 21.23 -36.48
C LEU A 502 1.52 22.56 -37.08
N ASP A 503 2.47 23.23 -36.41
CA ASP A 503 2.99 24.53 -36.79
C ASP A 503 4.47 24.69 -36.39
N GLY A 504 5.36 24.42 -37.35
CA GLY A 504 6.79 24.62 -37.18
C GLY A 504 7.22 26.09 -37.05
N THR A 505 6.36 27.06 -37.40
CA THR A 505 6.68 28.50 -37.23
C THR A 505 6.48 28.96 -35.80
N CYS A 506 5.43 28.48 -35.12
CA CYS A 506 5.25 28.72 -33.70
C CYS A 506 6.39 28.14 -32.86
N LEU A 507 6.84 26.91 -33.15
CA LEU A 507 7.96 26.32 -32.43
C LEU A 507 9.25 27.15 -32.57
N LYS A 508 9.48 27.76 -33.74
CA LYS A 508 10.59 28.70 -33.94
C LYS A 508 10.48 29.90 -33.02
N SER A 509 9.29 30.51 -32.95
CA SER A 509 9.01 31.62 -32.02
C SER A 509 9.34 31.23 -30.57
N VAL A 510 8.86 30.07 -30.10
CA VAL A 510 9.11 29.57 -28.74
C VAL A 510 10.61 29.32 -28.49
N SER A 511 11.32 28.71 -29.44
CA SER A 511 12.76 28.46 -29.30
C SER A 511 13.59 29.75 -29.21
N SER A 512 13.13 30.83 -29.86
CA SER A 512 13.74 32.15 -29.80
C SER A 512 13.26 33.03 -28.63
N SER A 513 12.29 32.54 -27.85
CA SER A 513 11.72 33.29 -26.74
C SER A 513 12.73 33.48 -25.60
N GLY A 514 12.66 34.63 -24.92
CA GLY A 514 13.50 34.90 -23.75
C GLY A 514 13.30 33.89 -22.61
N ASN A 515 12.10 33.33 -22.47
CA ASN A 515 11.78 32.30 -21.47
C ASN A 515 12.52 30.99 -21.76
N PHE A 516 12.56 30.55 -23.03
CA PHE A 516 13.28 29.33 -23.42
C PHE A 516 14.80 29.47 -23.23
N ILE A 517 15.39 30.58 -23.69
CA ILE A 517 16.83 30.83 -23.53
C ILE A 517 17.22 30.91 -22.03
N ARG A 518 16.39 31.60 -21.23
CA ARG A 518 16.58 31.68 -19.77
C ARG A 518 16.46 30.30 -19.12
N MET A 519 15.49 29.49 -19.53
CA MET A 519 15.33 28.12 -19.05
C MET A 519 16.59 27.30 -19.29
N VAL A 520 17.14 27.30 -20.52
CA VAL A 520 18.38 26.58 -20.85
C VAL A 520 19.55 27.10 -20.02
N SER A 521 19.69 28.42 -19.89
CA SER A 521 20.78 29.05 -19.13
C SER A 521 20.72 28.72 -17.63
N ASN A 522 19.52 28.78 -17.03
CA ASN A 522 19.30 28.43 -15.62
C ASN A 522 19.52 26.93 -15.37
N ARG A 523 19.14 26.07 -16.31
CA ARG A 523 19.35 24.63 -16.21
C ARG A 523 20.83 24.27 -16.34
N LEU A 524 21.57 24.87 -17.27
CA LEU A 524 23.00 24.63 -17.46
C LEU A 524 23.85 25.15 -16.29
N SER A 525 23.40 26.23 -15.64
CA SER A 525 24.05 26.78 -14.44
C SER A 525 23.65 26.08 -13.13
N ALA A 526 22.76 25.10 -13.18
CA ALA A 526 22.39 24.32 -12.01
C ALA A 526 23.57 23.46 -11.50
N SER A 527 23.78 23.40 -10.19
CA SER A 527 24.82 22.56 -9.58
C SER A 527 24.53 21.06 -9.72
N VAL A 528 23.26 20.68 -9.92
CA VAL A 528 22.81 19.28 -10.04
C VAL A 528 23.05 18.75 -11.46
N PRO A 529 23.86 17.69 -11.65
CA PRO A 529 24.14 17.12 -12.98
C PRO A 529 22.88 16.69 -13.73
N ARG A 530 21.94 16.03 -13.06
CA ARG A 530 20.67 15.59 -13.69
C ARG A 530 19.82 16.75 -14.20
N ALA A 531 19.77 17.87 -13.47
CA ALA A 531 19.04 19.06 -13.91
C ALA A 531 19.69 19.71 -15.14
N ARG A 532 21.03 19.72 -15.21
CA ARG A 532 21.78 20.17 -16.41
C ARG A 532 21.52 19.25 -17.60
N PHE A 533 21.57 17.93 -17.39
CA PHE A 533 21.29 16.93 -18.42
C PHE A 533 19.90 17.12 -19.05
N LEU A 534 18.84 17.25 -18.23
CA LEU A 534 17.49 17.50 -18.74
C LEU A 534 17.39 18.81 -19.53
N GLY A 535 18.10 19.86 -19.09
CA GLY A 535 18.19 21.13 -19.84
C GLY A 535 18.87 20.99 -21.20
N MET A 536 19.98 20.25 -21.26
CA MET A 536 20.68 19.94 -22.51
C MET A 536 19.81 19.14 -23.46
N ILE A 537 19.12 18.11 -22.96
CA ILE A 537 18.21 17.26 -23.74
C ILE A 537 17.09 18.10 -24.38
N VAL A 538 16.41 18.95 -23.60
CA VAL A 538 15.34 19.80 -24.12
C VAL A 538 15.88 20.79 -25.17
N ALA A 539 17.05 21.40 -24.93
CA ALA A 539 17.68 22.31 -25.88
C ALA A 539 18.03 21.63 -27.21
N VAL A 540 18.69 20.45 -27.15
CA VAL A 540 19.05 19.68 -28.34
C VAL A 540 17.82 19.16 -29.07
N ALA A 541 16.79 18.70 -28.36
CA ALA A 541 15.54 18.22 -28.96
C ALA A 541 14.83 19.31 -29.77
N VAL A 542 14.72 20.52 -29.21
CA VAL A 542 14.11 21.67 -29.90
C VAL A 542 14.96 22.11 -31.09
N SER A 543 16.28 22.20 -30.92
CA SER A 543 17.21 22.56 -32.00
C SER A 543 17.16 21.56 -33.16
N LYS A 544 17.05 20.25 -32.88
CA LYS A 544 16.87 19.21 -33.91
C LYS A 544 15.63 19.40 -34.79
N LEU A 545 14.58 20.04 -34.27
CA LEU A 545 13.33 20.27 -35.01
C LEU A 545 13.29 21.65 -35.70
N VAL A 546 14.01 22.64 -35.17
CA VAL A 546 13.97 24.04 -35.63
C VAL A 546 15.12 24.37 -36.58
N ASP A 547 16.33 23.93 -36.26
CA ASP A 547 17.56 24.28 -36.97
C ASP A 547 17.80 23.37 -38.17
N LYS A 548 18.57 23.86 -39.14
CA LYS A 548 18.96 23.08 -40.32
C LYS A 548 19.97 21.99 -39.94
N GLU A 549 19.94 20.87 -40.67
CA GLU A 549 20.92 19.80 -40.55
C GLU A 549 22.35 20.38 -40.70
N GLY A 550 23.17 20.27 -39.65
CA GLY A 550 24.50 20.88 -39.53
C GLY A 550 24.59 22.14 -38.64
N LYS A 551 23.48 22.77 -38.27
CA LYS A 551 23.40 23.85 -37.26
C LYS A 551 22.73 23.43 -35.95
N VAL A 552 22.42 22.13 -35.82
CA VAL A 552 21.83 21.57 -34.60
C VAL A 552 22.79 21.75 -33.44
N MET A 553 22.28 22.27 -32.33
CA MET A 553 23.02 22.44 -31.08
C MET A 553 23.58 21.10 -30.61
N ASN A 554 24.89 21.06 -30.37
CA ASN A 554 25.58 19.91 -29.80
C ASN A 554 26.51 20.41 -28.68
N PHE A 555 26.35 19.85 -27.47
CA PHE A 555 27.17 20.18 -26.31
C PHE A 555 28.48 19.39 -26.25
N GLY A 556 28.63 18.31 -27.03
CA GLY A 556 29.87 17.53 -27.11
C GLY A 556 30.26 16.82 -25.81
N VAL A 557 29.27 16.45 -24.98
CA VAL A 557 29.46 15.75 -23.71
C VAL A 557 29.10 14.26 -23.83
N GLU A 558 29.87 13.38 -23.19
CA GLU A 558 29.68 11.91 -23.24
C GLU A 558 28.26 11.48 -22.82
N GLU A 559 27.65 12.19 -21.85
CA GLU A 559 26.29 11.93 -21.37
C GLU A 559 25.24 12.03 -22.50
N MET A 560 25.44 12.92 -23.48
CA MET A 560 24.50 13.14 -24.59
C MET A 560 24.63 12.10 -25.71
N GLU A 561 25.68 11.28 -25.69
CA GLU A 561 25.89 10.17 -26.63
C GLU A 561 25.32 8.84 -26.09
N SER A 562 24.91 8.82 -24.82
CA SER A 562 24.36 7.66 -24.14
C SER A 562 23.02 7.17 -24.74
N GLU A 563 22.70 5.89 -24.50
CA GLU A 563 21.40 5.31 -24.88
C GLU A 563 20.22 6.00 -24.18
N GLU A 564 20.43 6.49 -22.96
CA GLU A 564 19.43 7.27 -22.24
C GLU A 564 19.12 8.59 -22.96
N ALA A 565 20.14 9.34 -23.39
CA ALA A 565 19.94 10.58 -24.13
C ALA A 565 19.17 10.34 -25.44
N LYS A 566 19.48 9.25 -26.16
CA LYS A 566 18.74 8.86 -27.37
C LYS A 566 17.27 8.57 -27.06
N TRP A 567 16.99 7.83 -25.98
CA TRP A 567 15.63 7.53 -25.55
C TRP A 567 14.82 8.79 -25.24
N TRP A 568 15.40 9.75 -24.53
CA TRP A 568 14.75 11.04 -24.24
C TRP A 568 14.48 11.85 -25.51
N LEU A 569 15.47 11.92 -26.42
CA LEU A 569 15.33 12.63 -27.69
C LEU A 569 14.26 11.98 -28.58
N ASP A 570 14.09 10.65 -28.53
CA ASP A 570 13.08 9.93 -29.29
C ASP A 570 11.63 10.27 -28.85
N LEU A 571 11.41 10.86 -27.67
CA LEU A 571 10.08 11.28 -27.21
C LEU A 571 9.41 12.28 -28.16
N ILE A 572 10.19 13.13 -28.85
CA ILE A 572 9.64 14.08 -29.84
C ILE A 572 8.99 13.39 -31.04
N HIS A 573 9.40 12.15 -31.33
CA HIS A 573 8.90 11.35 -32.45
C HIS A 573 7.67 10.50 -32.10
N VAL A 574 7.25 10.50 -30.82
CA VAL A 574 6.04 9.80 -30.38
C VAL A 574 4.82 10.41 -31.07
N GLN A 575 3.98 9.53 -31.63
CA GLN A 575 2.75 9.86 -32.35
C GLN A 575 1.64 8.93 -31.89
N ASP A 576 0.98 9.34 -30.82
CA ASP A 576 -0.24 8.72 -30.32
C ASP A 576 -1.44 9.45 -30.90
N ARG A 577 -2.50 8.70 -31.19
CA ARG A 577 -3.77 9.23 -31.69
C ARG A 577 -4.88 8.82 -30.73
N VAL A 578 -5.94 9.60 -30.70
CA VAL A 578 -7.18 9.21 -30.01
C VAL A 578 -7.79 8.04 -30.77
N GLY A 579 -7.91 6.89 -30.11
CA GLY A 579 -8.40 5.64 -30.69
C GLY A 579 -9.86 5.37 -30.38
N ASP A 580 -10.22 4.09 -30.26
CA ASP A 580 -11.56 3.67 -29.85
C ASP A 580 -11.52 2.94 -28.49
N LEU A 581 -12.65 2.97 -27.77
CA LEU A 581 -12.81 2.32 -26.46
C LEU A 581 -12.74 0.80 -26.56
N GLU A 582 -13.03 0.23 -27.74
CA GLU A 582 -12.93 -1.20 -28.00
C GLU A 582 -11.49 -1.73 -27.83
N ASP A 583 -10.47 -0.88 -28.00
CA ASP A 583 -9.07 -1.28 -27.83
C ASP A 583 -8.72 -1.52 -26.35
N LEU A 584 -9.40 -0.83 -25.42
CA LEU A 584 -9.33 -1.16 -23.99
C LEU A 584 -10.02 -2.48 -23.69
N ARG A 585 -11.17 -2.75 -24.31
CA ARG A 585 -11.92 -4.01 -24.10
C ARG A 585 -11.16 -5.23 -24.60
N LYS A 586 -10.52 -5.14 -25.77
CA LYS A 586 -9.66 -6.21 -26.30
C LYS A 586 -8.50 -6.52 -25.34
N THR A 587 -7.94 -5.48 -24.70
CA THR A 587 -6.89 -5.62 -23.69
C THR A 587 -7.40 -6.30 -22.41
N MET A 588 -8.65 -6.05 -21.99
CA MET A 588 -9.28 -6.78 -20.87
C MET A 588 -9.66 -8.23 -21.22
N ALA A 589 -10.02 -8.50 -22.49
CA ALA A 589 -10.59 -9.76 -22.94
C ALA A 589 -9.54 -10.82 -23.33
N GLU A 590 -8.23 -10.50 -23.28
CA GLU A 590 -7.18 -11.51 -23.43
C GLU A 590 -6.78 -12.08 -22.06
N PRO A 591 -7.31 -13.24 -21.62
CA PRO A 591 -6.51 -14.10 -20.77
C PRO A 591 -5.30 -14.49 -21.61
N ALA A 592 -4.09 -14.19 -21.11
CA ALA A 592 -2.80 -14.43 -21.77
C ALA A 592 -2.86 -15.57 -22.81
N LYS A 593 -3.14 -15.23 -24.07
CA LYS A 593 -3.07 -16.21 -25.14
C LYS A 593 -1.60 -16.57 -25.26
N LYS A 594 -1.29 -17.83 -24.97
CA LYS A 594 -0.03 -18.47 -25.34
C LYS A 594 0.31 -17.99 -26.76
N ARG A 595 1.41 -17.25 -26.91
CA ARG A 595 2.05 -17.06 -28.21
C ARG A 595 2.40 -18.45 -28.71
N THR A 596 1.51 -19.04 -29.49
CA THR A 596 1.84 -20.11 -30.40
C THR A 596 2.69 -19.44 -31.46
N LEU A 597 3.97 -19.81 -31.48
CA LEU A 597 4.88 -19.42 -32.54
C LEU A 597 4.26 -19.83 -33.88
N PRO A 598 4.41 -19.01 -34.94
CA PRO A 598 3.92 -19.37 -36.26
C PRO A 598 4.63 -20.64 -36.74
N GLU A 599 3.85 -21.67 -37.08
CA GLU A 599 4.35 -22.85 -37.79
C GLU A 599 5.01 -22.38 -39.09
N THR A 600 6.34 -22.51 -39.14
CA THR A 600 7.06 -22.42 -40.40
C THR A 600 6.66 -23.60 -41.28
N SER A 601 6.30 -23.24 -42.50
CA SER A 601 5.91 -24.13 -43.59
C SER A 601 6.92 -25.24 -43.84
N LYS A 602 6.41 -26.46 -44.00
CA LYS A 602 7.14 -27.63 -44.50
C LYS A 602 7.81 -27.30 -45.85
N PRO A 603 9.11 -27.57 -46.03
CA PRO A 603 9.64 -27.91 -47.34
C PRO A 603 9.57 -29.43 -47.56
N SER A 604 9.27 -29.77 -48.81
CA SER A 604 9.02 -31.10 -49.35
C SER A 604 10.15 -32.12 -49.14
N GLN A 605 9.76 -33.36 -48.91
CA GLN A 605 10.59 -34.55 -49.00
C GLN A 605 11.35 -34.64 -50.32
N ARG A 606 12.67 -34.79 -50.26
CA ARG A 606 13.45 -35.55 -51.24
C ARG A 606 14.11 -36.73 -50.54
N LYS A 607 13.73 -37.93 -50.96
CA LYS A 607 14.28 -39.22 -50.53
C LYS A 607 15.78 -39.28 -50.79
N ARG A 608 16.56 -39.75 -49.81
CA ARG A 608 17.73 -40.62 -50.03
C ARG A 608 17.97 -41.50 -48.79
N ALA A 609 18.59 -42.64 -49.07
CA ALA A 609 18.49 -43.90 -48.37
C ALA A 609 19.13 -43.96 -46.98
N ALA A 610 18.79 -45.03 -46.27
CA ALA A 610 19.26 -45.42 -44.96
C ALA A 610 20.79 -45.55 -44.90
N ASP A 611 21.38 -44.96 -43.86
CA ASP A 611 22.57 -45.45 -43.19
C ASP A 611 22.60 -44.88 -41.76
N SER A 612 22.83 -45.75 -40.79
CA SER A 612 23.01 -45.44 -39.38
C SER A 612 24.34 -44.72 -39.12
N PRO A 613 24.36 -43.70 -38.23
CA PRO A 613 25.49 -43.62 -37.31
C PRO A 613 25.11 -43.26 -35.87
N GLN A 614 25.94 -43.80 -34.97
CA GLN A 614 25.95 -43.65 -33.53
C GLN A 614 26.15 -42.19 -33.07
N VAL A 615 25.51 -41.89 -31.94
CA VAL A 615 25.64 -40.64 -31.18
C VAL A 615 26.98 -40.61 -30.43
N GLN A 616 27.82 -39.63 -30.73
CA GLN A 616 28.94 -39.24 -29.89
C GLN A 616 28.43 -38.38 -28.72
N ARG A 617 28.51 -38.91 -27.50
CA ARG A 617 28.42 -38.13 -26.25
C ARG A 617 29.85 -37.83 -25.78
N THR A 618 30.18 -36.56 -25.61
CA THR A 618 31.43 -36.12 -25.00
C THR A 618 31.38 -36.25 -23.48
N LYS A 619 32.51 -36.77 -22.97
CA LYS A 619 32.84 -37.20 -21.60
C LYS A 619 32.70 -36.09 -20.55
N ILE A 620 32.18 -36.47 -19.38
CA ILE A 620 32.61 -35.95 -18.07
C ILE A 620 33.20 -37.16 -17.34
N MET A 621 34.44 -37.01 -16.89
CA MET A 621 35.27 -38.04 -16.29
C MET A 621 34.80 -38.33 -14.86
N ALA A 622 34.42 -39.58 -14.61
CA ALA A 622 34.37 -40.17 -13.28
C ALA A 622 35.64 -41.01 -13.10
N ILE A 623 36.21 -40.92 -11.90
CA ILE A 623 37.43 -41.61 -11.46
C ILE A 623 37.19 -43.12 -11.44
N GLU A 624 38.21 -43.83 -11.88
CA GLU A 624 38.26 -45.22 -12.32
C GLU A 624 38.55 -46.14 -11.11
N GLU A 625 37.60 -47.01 -10.75
CA GLU A 625 37.88 -48.25 -10.01
C GLU A 625 37.91 -49.38 -11.03
N LEU A 626 39.13 -49.86 -11.33
CA LEU A 626 39.37 -51.04 -12.14
C LEU A 626 39.19 -52.28 -11.27
N SER A 627 38.33 -53.19 -11.71
CA SER A 627 38.35 -54.60 -11.32
C SER A 627 38.66 -55.39 -12.59
N ASP A 628 39.90 -55.85 -12.71
CA ASP A 628 40.32 -56.84 -13.71
C ASP A 628 40.41 -58.21 -13.03
N SER A 629 39.77 -59.19 -13.66
CA SER A 629 39.78 -60.61 -13.32
C SER A 629 40.91 -61.35 -14.05
N ASP A 630 41.64 -62.16 -13.28
CA ASP A 630 42.33 -63.43 -13.59
C ASP A 630 43.20 -63.55 -14.87
N GLU A 631 44.52 -63.71 -14.71
CA GLU A 631 45.19 -65.02 -14.80
C GLU A 631 46.73 -64.91 -14.66
N THR A 632 47.28 -65.83 -13.84
CA THR A 632 48.62 -66.46 -13.86
C THR A 632 49.87 -65.75 -13.29
N ASP A 633 50.48 -66.51 -12.39
CA ASP A 633 51.92 -66.71 -12.13
C ASP A 633 52.68 -65.80 -11.15
N ALA A 634 52.92 -66.42 -9.98
CA ALA A 634 54.23 -66.65 -9.36
C ALA A 634 54.87 -65.55 -8.48
N ALA A 635 55.02 -65.96 -7.21
CA ALA A 635 56.21 -65.84 -6.36
C ALA A 635 56.53 -64.49 -5.67
N SER A 636 56.38 -64.58 -4.33
CA SER A 636 57.34 -64.21 -3.27
C SER A 636 57.70 -62.74 -2.98
N GLU A 637 57.54 -62.43 -1.68
CA GLU A 637 58.42 -61.60 -0.82
C GLU A 637 58.39 -60.09 -1.05
N ASP A 638 58.40 -59.20 -0.05
CA ASP A 638 58.16 -59.22 1.39
C ASP A 638 58.22 -57.74 1.83
N ASP A 639 57.82 -57.48 3.08
CA ASP A 639 58.21 -56.34 3.94
C ASP A 639 57.56 -54.95 3.70
N GLU A 640 57.13 -54.19 4.72
CA GLU A 640 56.78 -54.39 6.13
C GLU A 640 56.19 -53.03 6.59
N ASP A 641 55.50 -53.04 7.74
CA ASP A 641 55.24 -51.91 8.66
C ASP A 641 53.87 -51.18 8.75
N PRO A 642 53.46 -50.78 9.98
CA PRO A 642 52.18 -51.13 10.58
C PRO A 642 51.37 -49.91 11.06
N ASP A 643 50.30 -50.17 11.83
CA ASP A 643 49.44 -49.24 12.58
C ASP A 643 48.27 -48.55 11.83
N PHE A 644 47.22 -49.33 11.52
CA PHE A 644 45.85 -48.87 11.73
C PHE A 644 44.96 -50.02 12.25
N ARG A 645 44.52 -49.91 13.51
CA ARG A 645 43.52 -50.83 14.08
C ARG A 645 42.15 -50.57 13.40
N PRO A 646 41.46 -51.60 12.89
CA PRO A 646 40.12 -51.42 12.32
C PRO A 646 39.13 -51.02 13.42
N TYR A 647 38.43 -49.89 13.24
CA TYR A 647 37.26 -49.57 14.05
C TYR A 647 36.10 -50.48 13.63
N ALA A 648 35.37 -51.03 14.60
CA ALA A 648 34.14 -51.77 14.37
C ALA A 648 33.10 -50.86 13.69
N ALA A 649 32.42 -51.39 12.67
CA ALA A 649 31.33 -50.71 12.00
C ALA A 649 30.25 -50.32 13.03
N PRO A 650 29.76 -49.06 13.05
CA PRO A 650 28.52 -48.75 13.72
C PRO A 650 27.39 -49.41 12.94
N ASP A 651 26.88 -50.54 13.43
CA ASP A 651 25.62 -51.16 12.99
C ASP A 651 24.44 -50.28 13.41
N SER A 652 24.35 -49.12 12.79
CA SER A 652 23.22 -48.19 12.93
C SER A 652 23.13 -47.38 11.64
N ASP A 653 23.04 -48.09 10.52
CA ASP A 653 22.35 -47.53 9.35
C ASP A 653 20.88 -47.40 9.79
N PRO A 654 20.32 -46.19 9.90
CA PRO A 654 18.90 -46.04 10.18
C PRO A 654 18.15 -46.71 9.03
N GLU A 655 17.51 -47.83 9.33
CA GLU A 655 16.63 -48.56 8.42
C GLU A 655 15.82 -47.56 7.58
N ASP A 656 16.07 -47.54 6.27
CA ASP A 656 15.21 -46.87 5.29
C ASP A 656 13.91 -47.68 5.22
N SER A 657 13.10 -47.55 6.28
CA SER A 657 11.81 -48.18 6.40
C SER A 657 10.84 -47.40 5.54
N ASP A 658 10.77 -47.75 4.25
CA ASP A 658 9.53 -47.74 3.44
C ASP A 658 9.80 -48.21 2.00
N ASP A 659 10.15 -49.49 1.85
CA ASP A 659 10.25 -50.17 0.54
C ASP A 659 8.98 -51.00 0.23
N ASP A 660 7.80 -50.52 0.67
CA ASP A 660 6.50 -51.05 0.25
C ASP A 660 5.99 -50.27 -0.99
N PRO A 661 6.00 -50.87 -2.20
CA PRO A 661 5.53 -50.22 -3.43
C PRO A 661 4.02 -49.89 -3.41
N THR A 662 3.28 -50.33 -2.38
CA THR A 662 1.87 -49.96 -2.15
C THR A 662 1.69 -48.70 -1.27
N LEU A 663 2.73 -48.26 -0.54
CA LEU A 663 2.75 -47.03 0.26
C LEU A 663 3.38 -45.83 -0.47
N VAL A 664 3.93 -46.03 -1.68
CA VAL A 664 4.40 -44.94 -2.54
C VAL A 664 3.22 -44.05 -2.94
N ASN A 665 3.07 -42.93 -2.23
CA ASN A 665 2.16 -41.86 -2.59
C ASN A 665 2.57 -41.25 -3.94
N ARG A 666 2.04 -41.81 -5.05
CA ARG A 666 2.22 -41.28 -6.42
C ARG A 666 1.70 -39.85 -6.61
N ASN A 667 0.98 -39.33 -5.62
CA ASN A 667 0.42 -37.97 -5.60
C ASN A 667 1.33 -36.95 -4.85
N LYS A 668 2.58 -37.30 -4.49
CA LYS A 668 3.50 -36.33 -3.88
C LYS A 668 3.85 -35.24 -4.92
N PRO A 669 3.63 -33.95 -4.62
CA PRO A 669 3.91 -32.88 -5.57
C PRO A 669 5.41 -32.84 -5.89
N ALA A 670 5.74 -32.66 -7.17
CA ALA A 670 7.13 -32.57 -7.62
C ALA A 670 7.67 -31.14 -7.48
N ALA A 671 8.93 -31.02 -7.05
CA ALA A 671 9.60 -29.73 -6.92
C ALA A 671 9.71 -29.02 -8.28
N PRO A 672 9.43 -27.71 -8.36
CA PRO A 672 9.50 -26.96 -9.61
C PRO A 672 10.95 -26.82 -10.09
N VAL A 673 11.19 -27.10 -11.37
CA VAL A 673 12.51 -26.92 -12.03
C VAL A 673 12.59 -25.63 -12.86
N TYR A 674 11.43 -25.13 -13.30
CA TYR A 674 11.29 -23.93 -14.13
C TYR A 674 10.55 -22.84 -13.35
N ILE A 675 10.91 -21.57 -13.57
CA ILE A 675 10.26 -20.41 -12.97
C ILE A 675 8.78 -20.35 -13.38
N THR A 676 8.47 -20.70 -14.63
CA THR A 676 7.07 -20.78 -15.10
C THR A 676 6.27 -21.87 -14.38
N SER A 677 6.91 -22.95 -13.94
CA SER A 677 6.28 -24.01 -13.16
C SER A 677 6.12 -23.60 -11.71
N LEU A 678 7.11 -22.90 -11.15
CA LEU A 678 7.03 -22.29 -9.83
C LEU A 678 5.83 -21.33 -9.72
N VAL A 679 5.67 -20.41 -10.68
CA VAL A 679 4.53 -19.49 -10.71
C VAL A 679 3.19 -20.23 -10.78
N LYS A 680 3.10 -21.31 -11.59
CA LYS A 680 1.87 -22.11 -11.67
C LYS A 680 1.54 -22.80 -10.36
N GLN A 681 2.54 -23.37 -9.69
CA GLN A 681 2.35 -24.05 -8.40
C GLN A 681 1.98 -23.06 -7.30
N LEU A 682 2.62 -21.88 -7.24
CA LEU A 682 2.27 -20.83 -6.27
C LEU A 682 0.85 -20.29 -6.44
N ASN A 683 0.32 -20.30 -7.67
CA ASN A 683 -1.03 -19.85 -7.97
C ASN A 683 -2.09 -20.97 -7.89
N ALA A 684 -1.71 -22.21 -7.59
CA ALA A 684 -2.64 -23.33 -7.46
C ALA A 684 -3.33 -23.27 -6.09
N SER A 685 -4.54 -22.72 -6.03
CA SER A 685 -5.31 -22.56 -4.78
C SER A 685 -5.76 -23.87 -4.14
N ASP A 686 -5.77 -24.96 -4.92
CA ASP A 686 -6.46 -26.20 -4.55
C ASP A 686 -5.50 -27.29 -4.03
N ASP A 687 -4.18 -27.06 -4.11
CA ASP A 687 -3.13 -28.04 -3.73
C ASP A 687 -2.13 -27.43 -2.74
N LEU A 688 -2.49 -27.42 -1.45
CA LEU A 688 -1.68 -26.82 -0.37
C LEU A 688 -0.26 -27.43 -0.28
N PRO A 689 -0.06 -28.76 -0.33
CA PRO A 689 1.28 -29.36 -0.32
C PRO A 689 2.17 -28.92 -1.49
N ALA A 690 1.59 -28.72 -2.68
CA ALA A 690 2.36 -28.22 -3.83
C ALA A 690 2.82 -26.78 -3.64
N VAL A 691 1.96 -25.91 -3.08
CA VAL A 691 2.33 -24.51 -2.79
C VAL A 691 3.42 -24.44 -1.72
N GLU A 692 3.34 -25.28 -0.68
CA GLU A 692 4.36 -25.36 0.36
C GLU A 692 5.73 -25.78 -0.20
N LEU A 693 5.76 -26.83 -1.04
CA LEU A 693 6.98 -27.29 -1.69
C LEU A 693 7.55 -26.23 -2.65
N ALA A 694 6.68 -25.56 -3.40
CA ALA A 694 7.06 -24.46 -4.29
C ALA A 694 7.70 -23.29 -3.51
N LEU A 695 7.13 -22.92 -2.36
CA LEU A 695 7.66 -21.84 -1.53
C LEU A 695 9.02 -22.19 -0.91
N LYS A 696 9.21 -23.44 -0.42
CA LYS A 696 10.51 -23.91 0.11
C LYS A 696 11.60 -23.95 -0.97
N THR A 697 11.25 -24.28 -2.21
CA THR A 697 12.20 -24.39 -3.32
C THR A 697 12.48 -23.05 -4.02
N ALA A 698 11.62 -22.05 -3.88
CA ALA A 698 11.71 -20.78 -4.58
C ALA A 698 13.06 -20.04 -4.39
N PRO A 699 13.59 -19.79 -3.16
CA PRO A 699 14.80 -19.00 -2.99
C PRO A 699 16.02 -19.59 -3.71
N SER A 700 16.21 -20.92 -3.59
CA SER A 700 17.33 -21.62 -4.21
C SER A 700 17.20 -21.70 -5.74
N LEU A 701 15.98 -21.94 -6.24
CA LEU A 701 15.71 -22.01 -7.67
C LEU A 701 15.93 -20.66 -8.36
N ILE A 702 15.46 -19.56 -7.77
CA ILE A 702 15.62 -18.20 -8.31
C ILE A 702 17.11 -17.85 -8.44
N ARG A 703 17.90 -18.08 -7.38
CA ARG A 703 19.35 -17.83 -7.39
C ARG A 703 20.07 -18.67 -8.45
N ARG A 704 19.73 -19.95 -8.57
CA ARG A 704 20.28 -20.85 -9.60
C ARG A 704 19.93 -20.38 -11.03
N LYS A 705 18.76 -19.79 -11.21
CA LYS A 705 18.25 -19.33 -12.51
C LYS A 705 18.59 -17.87 -12.83
N ALA A 706 19.29 -17.14 -11.95
CA ALA A 706 19.64 -15.74 -12.13
C ALA A 706 20.38 -15.44 -13.45
N ASN A 707 21.30 -16.34 -13.83
CA ASN A 707 22.13 -16.24 -15.04
C ASN A 707 21.76 -17.30 -16.10
N PHE A 708 20.65 -18.03 -15.92
CA PHE A 708 20.26 -19.12 -16.82
C PHE A 708 19.27 -18.62 -17.89
N GLY A 709 19.80 -18.20 -19.05
CA GLY A 709 19.01 -17.70 -20.18
C GLY A 709 18.08 -16.53 -19.80
N ASP A 710 16.97 -16.40 -20.54
CA ASP A 710 15.97 -15.34 -20.34
C ASP A 710 14.74 -15.79 -19.53
N GLU A 711 14.81 -16.98 -18.91
CA GLU A 711 13.67 -17.58 -18.22
C GLU A 711 13.23 -16.73 -17.01
N LEU A 712 14.20 -16.30 -16.19
CA LEU A 712 13.90 -15.47 -15.03
C LEU A 712 13.50 -14.05 -15.45
N SER A 713 14.27 -13.39 -16.33
CA SER A 713 14.01 -12.00 -16.74
C SER A 713 12.62 -11.81 -17.34
N SER A 714 12.12 -12.79 -18.11
CA SER A 714 10.78 -12.76 -18.71
C SER A 714 9.65 -13.02 -17.70
N ASN A 715 9.90 -13.72 -16.59
CA ASN A 715 8.87 -14.16 -15.65
C ASN A 715 9.03 -13.59 -14.22
N ILE A 716 9.98 -12.68 -13.99
CA ILE A 716 10.30 -12.19 -12.64
C ILE A 716 9.18 -11.35 -12.03
N LEU A 717 8.49 -10.53 -12.81
CA LEU A 717 7.39 -9.68 -12.31
C LEU A 717 6.14 -10.52 -11.95
N PRO A 718 5.68 -11.47 -12.80
CA PRO A 718 4.63 -12.41 -12.41
C PRO A 718 5.00 -13.21 -11.16
N LEU A 719 6.26 -13.67 -11.04
CA LEU A 719 6.72 -14.41 -9.87
C LEU A 719 6.68 -13.57 -8.60
N ALA A 720 7.21 -12.35 -8.63
CA ALA A 720 7.18 -11.45 -7.48
C ALA A 720 5.74 -11.10 -7.06
N SER A 721 4.84 -10.90 -8.03
CA SER A 721 3.42 -10.66 -7.76
C SER A 721 2.74 -11.88 -7.13
N SER A 722 3.02 -13.10 -7.61
CA SER A 722 2.52 -14.33 -7.00
C SER A 722 3.03 -14.48 -5.57
N LEU A 723 4.33 -14.27 -5.32
CA LEU A 723 4.93 -14.33 -3.99
C LEU A 723 4.31 -13.32 -3.03
N LEU A 724 4.06 -12.09 -3.48
CA LEU A 724 3.49 -11.02 -2.66
C LEU A 724 2.03 -11.28 -2.26
N ASN A 725 1.27 -11.93 -3.15
CA ASN A 725 -0.16 -12.23 -2.97
C ASN A 725 -0.42 -13.64 -2.41
N LEU A 726 0.60 -14.33 -1.92
CA LEU A 726 0.43 -15.65 -1.31
C LEU A 726 -0.52 -15.55 -0.11
N ARG A 727 -1.48 -16.49 -0.06
CA ARG A 727 -2.30 -16.71 1.12
C ARG A 727 -1.48 -17.44 2.17
N GLU A 728 -1.89 -17.29 3.41
CA GLU A 728 -1.28 -17.98 4.54
C GLU A 728 -1.59 -19.47 4.47
N ILE A 729 -0.54 -20.31 4.37
CA ILE A 729 -0.65 -21.75 4.11
C ILE A 729 0.00 -22.58 5.23
N MET A 730 1.04 -22.05 5.89
CA MET A 730 1.80 -22.71 6.96
C MET A 730 1.79 -21.84 8.23
N SER A 731 2.61 -22.16 9.23
CA SER A 731 2.93 -21.24 10.33
C SER A 731 3.23 -19.84 9.79
N MET A 732 2.65 -18.83 10.44
CA MET A 732 2.74 -17.41 10.06
C MET A 732 4.20 -16.99 9.83
N GLU A 733 5.10 -17.41 10.73
CA GLU A 733 6.50 -17.00 10.75
C GLU A 733 7.32 -17.60 9.60
N ASP A 734 7.17 -18.90 9.34
CA ASP A 734 7.97 -19.59 8.31
C ASP A 734 7.53 -19.19 6.90
N THR A 735 6.21 -18.99 6.70
CA THR A 735 5.67 -18.50 5.43
C THR A 735 6.22 -17.11 5.10
N GLN A 736 6.20 -16.20 6.08
CA GLN A 736 6.72 -14.84 5.92
C GLN A 736 8.23 -14.83 5.67
N ARG A 737 8.99 -15.69 6.36
CA ARG A 737 10.43 -15.85 6.14
C ARG A 737 10.76 -16.31 4.72
N LEU A 738 10.14 -17.41 4.26
CA LEU A 738 10.40 -17.94 2.92
C LEU A 738 9.93 -16.99 1.81
N GLN A 739 8.83 -16.27 2.04
CA GLN A 739 8.35 -15.23 1.14
C GLN A 739 9.39 -14.11 1.01
N LEU A 740 9.89 -13.60 2.15
CA LEU A 740 10.92 -12.57 2.20
C LEU A 740 12.21 -13.04 1.52
N ASP A 741 12.69 -14.24 1.82
CA ASP A 741 13.92 -14.81 1.23
C ASP A 741 13.78 -14.99 -0.29
N SER A 742 12.59 -15.37 -0.76
CA SER A 742 12.29 -15.50 -2.20
C SER A 742 12.27 -14.13 -2.90
N LEU A 743 11.68 -13.12 -2.27
CA LEU A 743 11.66 -11.75 -2.80
C LEU A 743 13.07 -11.13 -2.81
N ILE A 744 13.89 -11.38 -1.78
CA ILE A 744 15.30 -10.97 -1.76
C ILE A 744 16.06 -11.68 -2.88
N ALA A 745 15.85 -12.99 -3.08
CA ALA A 745 16.47 -13.73 -4.18
C ALA A 745 16.11 -13.12 -5.55
N CYS A 746 14.84 -12.71 -5.77
CA CYS A 746 14.43 -11.99 -6.97
C CYS A 746 15.18 -10.66 -7.13
N LEU A 747 15.24 -9.86 -6.06
CA LEU A 747 15.91 -8.55 -6.05
C LEU A 747 17.40 -8.66 -6.35
N VAL A 748 18.11 -9.58 -5.68
CA VAL A 748 19.55 -9.81 -5.87
C VAL A 748 19.84 -10.33 -7.27
N SER A 749 18.94 -11.14 -7.85
CA SER A 749 19.13 -11.73 -9.19
C SER A 749 18.99 -10.70 -10.32
N LYS A 750 18.01 -9.78 -10.24
CA LYS A 750 17.78 -8.73 -11.25
C LYS A 750 17.44 -7.37 -10.61
N PRO A 751 18.41 -6.71 -9.96
CA PRO A 751 18.14 -5.53 -9.16
C PRO A 751 17.66 -4.31 -9.94
N ALA A 752 18.15 -4.11 -11.17
CA ALA A 752 17.74 -2.99 -12.03
C ALA A 752 16.24 -3.00 -12.40
N VAL A 753 15.60 -4.17 -12.39
CA VAL A 753 14.16 -4.32 -12.66
C VAL A 753 13.37 -4.41 -11.37
N MET A 754 13.85 -5.19 -10.41
CA MET A 754 13.12 -5.51 -9.18
C MET A 754 13.15 -4.38 -8.15
N GLY A 755 14.28 -3.67 -8.00
CA GLY A 755 14.39 -2.53 -7.08
C GLY A 755 13.34 -1.45 -7.36
N PRO A 756 13.25 -0.96 -8.61
CA PRO A 756 12.27 0.05 -8.98
C PRO A 756 10.83 -0.46 -8.85
N TRP A 757 10.60 -1.74 -9.15
CA TRP A 757 9.27 -2.36 -9.03
C TRP A 757 8.83 -2.48 -7.57
N LEU A 758 9.70 -2.91 -6.66
CA LEU A 758 9.39 -2.95 -5.22
C LEU A 758 9.11 -1.55 -4.67
N ALA A 759 9.94 -0.57 -5.06
CA ALA A 759 9.76 0.83 -4.65
C ALA A 759 8.45 1.43 -5.20
N SER A 760 8.03 1.11 -6.43
CA SER A 760 6.75 1.56 -6.96
C SER A 760 5.57 0.87 -6.30
N THR A 761 5.65 -0.46 -6.15
CA THR A 761 4.60 -1.30 -5.57
C THR A 761 4.25 -0.86 -4.15
N TYR A 762 5.24 -0.44 -3.36
CA TYR A 762 5.01 0.09 -2.00
C TYR A 762 3.96 1.22 -1.94
N PHE A 763 3.96 2.13 -2.92
CA PHE A 763 3.03 3.27 -2.98
C PHE A 763 1.68 2.94 -3.65
N GLU A 764 1.44 1.69 -4.04
CA GLU A 764 0.16 1.26 -4.61
C GLU A 764 -0.93 1.10 -3.53
N GLY A 765 -2.18 1.30 -3.93
CA GLY A 765 -3.32 1.49 -3.02
C GLY A 765 -3.82 0.22 -2.31
N ASP A 766 -3.60 -0.97 -2.87
CA ASP A 766 -4.35 -2.18 -2.51
C ASP A 766 -3.58 -3.14 -1.59
N LEU A 767 -2.50 -2.69 -0.95
CA LEU A 767 -1.63 -3.53 -0.13
C LEU A 767 -1.95 -3.42 1.37
N SER A 768 -1.78 -4.53 2.08
CA SER A 768 -1.84 -4.55 3.55
C SER A 768 -0.59 -3.90 4.18
N LEU A 769 -0.64 -3.58 5.47
CA LEU A 769 0.53 -3.05 6.19
C LEU A 769 1.69 -4.08 6.25
N SER A 770 1.39 -5.37 6.44
CA SER A 770 2.41 -6.43 6.48
C SER A 770 3.07 -6.63 5.13
N THR A 771 2.29 -6.59 4.05
CA THR A 771 2.83 -6.68 2.69
C THR A 771 3.76 -5.50 2.39
N ARG A 772 3.39 -4.29 2.80
CA ARG A 772 4.25 -3.11 2.65
C ARG A 772 5.53 -3.21 3.49
N SER A 773 5.46 -3.76 4.70
CA SER A 773 6.67 -3.98 5.50
C SER A 773 7.61 -5.02 4.87
N VAL A 774 7.07 -6.07 4.23
CA VAL A 774 7.87 -7.05 3.48
C VAL A 774 8.59 -6.38 2.30
N LEU A 775 7.93 -5.50 1.55
CA LEU A 775 8.55 -4.77 0.44
C LEU A 775 9.74 -3.92 0.90
N LEU A 776 9.54 -3.12 1.95
CA LEU A 776 10.61 -2.31 2.56
C LEU A 776 11.74 -3.19 3.10
N THR A 777 11.39 -4.29 3.76
CA THR A 777 12.40 -5.19 4.34
C THR A 777 13.24 -5.88 3.27
N THR A 778 12.60 -6.28 2.18
CA THR A 778 13.26 -6.85 1.00
C THR A 778 14.25 -5.85 0.40
N LEU A 779 13.88 -4.57 0.27
CA LEU A 779 14.79 -3.53 -0.24
C LEU A 779 16.00 -3.34 0.68
N ALA A 780 15.79 -3.25 1.99
CA ALA A 780 16.88 -3.01 2.94
C ALA A 780 17.86 -4.20 3.01
N LEU A 781 17.35 -5.43 3.21
CA LEU A 781 18.19 -6.63 3.33
C LEU A 781 18.81 -7.03 1.98
N GLY A 782 18.07 -6.90 0.87
CA GLY A 782 18.59 -7.18 -0.46
C GLY A 782 19.71 -6.23 -0.87
N ALA A 783 19.65 -4.94 -0.49
CA ALA A 783 20.76 -4.02 -0.72
C ALA A 783 22.02 -4.40 0.08
N ARG A 784 21.85 -4.86 1.32
CA ARG A 784 22.95 -5.35 2.15
C ARG A 784 23.58 -6.61 1.55
N GLU A 785 22.76 -7.55 1.08
CA GLU A 785 23.23 -8.76 0.39
C GLU A 785 24.02 -8.40 -0.89
N LEU A 786 23.50 -7.49 -1.72
CA LEU A 786 24.19 -6.96 -2.91
C LEU A 786 25.53 -6.30 -2.57
N ALA A 787 25.59 -5.59 -1.44
CA ALA A 787 26.79 -4.96 -0.94
C ALA A 787 27.77 -5.93 -0.26
N GLY A 788 27.44 -7.24 -0.22
CA GLY A 788 28.24 -8.27 0.46
C GLY A 788 28.29 -8.10 1.99
N LEU A 789 27.39 -7.29 2.55
CA LEU A 789 27.21 -7.11 3.99
C LEU A 789 26.35 -8.25 4.48
N LYS A 790 26.99 -9.35 4.89
CA LYS A 790 26.28 -10.43 5.55
C LYS A 790 25.77 -9.93 6.90
N ASP A 791 24.46 -9.86 7.04
CA ASP A 791 23.85 -9.92 8.36
C ASP A 791 24.02 -11.35 8.82
N ASN A 792 24.84 -11.55 9.86
CA ASN A 792 25.17 -12.85 10.41
C ASN A 792 23.94 -13.49 11.08
N VAL A 793 22.92 -13.85 10.31
CA VAL A 793 21.81 -14.72 10.74
C VAL A 793 22.22 -16.19 10.62
N GLU A 794 23.06 -16.52 9.63
CA GLU A 794 23.59 -17.88 9.46
C GLU A 794 24.89 -18.11 10.22
N GLU A 795 25.73 -17.10 10.45
CA GLU A 795 26.88 -17.26 11.35
C GLU A 795 26.42 -17.31 12.81
N THR A 796 25.32 -16.67 13.20
CA THR A 796 24.70 -16.94 14.52
C THR A 796 24.10 -18.34 14.58
N ALA A 797 23.60 -18.91 13.48
CA ALA A 797 23.15 -20.31 13.43
C ALA A 797 24.32 -21.33 13.44
N ALA A 798 25.38 -21.10 12.66
CA ALA A 798 26.54 -21.99 12.55
C ALA A 798 27.52 -21.84 13.72
N THR A 799 27.59 -20.67 14.37
CA THR A 799 28.23 -20.52 15.68
C THR A 799 27.28 -20.81 16.84
N SER A 800 25.97 -21.01 16.65
CA SER A 800 25.06 -21.54 17.68
C SER A 800 25.13 -23.06 17.87
N GLY A 801 26.05 -23.75 17.19
CA GLY A 801 26.60 -25.01 17.72
C GLY A 801 27.47 -24.79 18.98
N ALA A 802 27.92 -23.57 19.21
CA ALA A 802 28.55 -23.11 20.44
C ALA A 802 27.74 -21.93 20.99
N ALA A 803 26.68 -22.25 21.74
CA ALA A 803 25.91 -21.29 22.52
C ALA A 803 26.83 -20.22 23.12
N SER A 804 26.76 -18.99 22.61
CA SER A 804 27.32 -17.84 23.32
C SER A 804 26.57 -17.77 24.63
N SER A 805 27.23 -18.15 25.72
CA SER A 805 26.70 -18.25 27.06
C SER A 805 26.29 -16.87 27.59
N SER A 806 25.11 -16.38 27.22
CA SER A 806 24.46 -15.34 28.01
C SER A 806 24.05 -15.96 29.34
N PHE A 807 24.56 -15.44 30.45
CA PHE A 807 24.29 -15.95 31.79
C PHE A 807 22.76 -16.04 32.03
N PRO A 808 22.23 -17.14 32.61
CA PRO A 808 20.78 -17.35 32.78
C PRO A 808 20.05 -16.21 33.51
N SER A 809 20.75 -15.43 34.34
CA SER A 809 20.19 -14.25 35.01
C SER A 809 19.85 -13.08 34.07
N LYS A 810 20.29 -13.10 32.81
CA LYS A 810 19.97 -12.11 31.78
C LYS A 810 18.91 -12.59 30.78
N ARG A 811 18.37 -13.79 30.97
CA ARG A 811 17.36 -14.38 30.09
C ARG A 811 16.06 -14.56 30.87
N LEU A 812 14.95 -14.15 30.28
CA LEU A 812 13.64 -14.47 30.86
C LEU A 812 13.37 -15.98 30.72
N PRO A 813 12.53 -16.57 31.58
CA PRO A 813 12.02 -17.93 31.37
C PRO A 813 11.45 -18.08 29.95
N PRO A 814 11.64 -19.21 29.25
CA PRO A 814 11.40 -19.32 27.82
C PRO A 814 9.96 -18.96 27.38
N HIS A 815 8.95 -19.23 28.22
CA HIS A 815 7.57 -18.83 27.94
C HIS A 815 7.33 -17.31 28.05
N LEU A 816 8.09 -16.62 28.92
CA LEU A 816 8.08 -15.16 29.05
C LEU A 816 9.02 -14.53 28.03
N GLU A 817 10.12 -15.18 27.65
CA GLU A 817 10.99 -14.72 26.58
C GLU A 817 10.20 -14.65 25.26
N GLN A 818 9.39 -15.64 24.90
CA GLN A 818 8.52 -15.55 23.71
C GLN A 818 7.46 -14.43 23.79
N THR A 819 6.99 -14.09 24.99
CA THR A 819 5.92 -13.10 25.19
C THR A 819 6.45 -11.67 25.33
N TYR A 820 7.64 -11.49 25.91
CA TYR A 820 8.26 -10.20 26.25
C TYR A 820 9.49 -9.87 25.41
N SER A 821 10.11 -10.86 24.74
CA SER A 821 10.98 -10.61 23.58
C SER A 821 10.06 -10.32 22.39
N LEU A 822 9.39 -9.17 22.46
CA LEU A 822 8.77 -8.58 21.27
C LEU A 822 9.91 -8.34 20.28
N THR A 823 10.04 -9.29 19.37
CA THR A 823 10.93 -9.35 18.21
C THR A 823 11.26 -7.95 17.71
N SER A 824 12.42 -7.42 18.10
CA SER A 824 12.99 -6.29 17.37
C SER A 824 13.22 -6.78 15.94
N GLY A 825 12.57 -6.14 14.98
CA GLY A 825 12.71 -6.54 13.58
C GLY A 825 14.19 -6.51 13.18
N PRO A 826 14.63 -7.34 12.22
CA PRO A 826 16.03 -7.36 11.78
C PRO A 826 16.53 -5.96 11.40
N ILE A 827 15.66 -5.12 10.82
CA ILE A 827 15.94 -3.74 10.47
C ILE A 827 16.14 -2.83 11.68
N ASP A 828 15.37 -3.01 12.75
CA ASP A 828 15.55 -2.23 13.97
C ASP A 828 16.93 -2.50 14.59
N ASN A 829 17.37 -3.76 14.60
CA ASN A 829 18.70 -4.15 15.09
C ASN A 829 19.82 -3.57 14.22
N ILE A 830 19.65 -3.59 12.90
CA ILE A 830 20.62 -2.99 11.95
C ILE A 830 20.66 -1.47 12.14
N SER A 831 19.50 -0.81 12.22
CA SER A 831 19.41 0.64 12.44
C SER A 831 20.01 1.06 13.78
N HIS A 832 19.78 0.29 14.83
CA HIS A 832 20.43 0.49 16.13
C HIS A 832 21.96 0.38 15.98
N THR A 833 22.46 -0.70 15.39
CA THR A 833 23.90 -0.90 15.17
C THR A 833 24.53 0.25 14.36
N LEU A 834 23.86 0.72 13.29
CA LEU A 834 24.31 1.84 12.48
C LEU A 834 24.34 3.16 13.28
N SER A 835 23.30 3.44 14.07
CA SER A 835 23.27 4.65 14.91
C SER A 835 24.40 4.69 15.92
N TYR A 836 24.68 3.57 16.58
CA TYR A 836 25.82 3.43 17.49
C TYR A 836 27.13 3.62 16.74
N GLN A 837 27.31 3.00 15.57
CA GLN A 837 28.52 3.15 14.77
C GLN A 837 28.79 4.60 14.37
N THR A 838 27.76 5.35 13.96
CA THR A 838 27.90 6.77 13.58
C THR A 838 28.24 7.69 14.76
N LEU A 839 27.70 7.41 15.96
CA LEU A 839 27.91 8.26 17.14
C LEU A 839 29.12 7.86 17.99
N GLN A 840 29.54 6.60 17.92
CA GLN A 840 30.68 6.06 18.67
C GLN A 840 31.97 6.88 18.52
N PRO A 841 32.43 7.29 17.31
CA PRO A 841 33.66 8.08 17.20
C PRO A 841 33.55 9.44 17.91
N LEU A 842 32.40 10.12 17.80
CA LEU A 842 32.17 11.40 18.50
C LEU A 842 32.13 11.20 20.01
N ALA A 843 31.48 10.14 20.49
CA ALA A 843 31.40 9.83 21.91
C ALA A 843 32.77 9.46 22.49
N LEU A 844 33.62 8.76 21.72
CA LEU A 844 34.99 8.44 22.12
C LEU A 844 35.88 9.69 22.15
N GLU A 845 35.77 10.59 21.18
CA GLU A 845 36.52 11.85 21.17
C GLU A 845 36.12 12.75 22.35
N ALA A 846 34.82 12.84 22.64
CA ALA A 846 34.29 13.51 23.82
C ALA A 846 34.81 12.89 25.14
N ALA A 847 34.79 11.56 25.24
CA ALA A 847 35.35 10.83 26.38
C ALA A 847 36.86 11.08 26.54
N ASP A 848 37.59 11.17 25.42
CA ASP A 848 39.01 11.48 25.40
C ASP A 848 39.28 12.89 25.92
N LYS A 849 38.49 13.88 25.51
CA LYS A 849 38.57 15.27 26.03
C LYS A 849 38.28 15.33 27.54
N LEU A 850 37.33 14.53 28.05
CA LEU A 850 37.01 14.46 29.49
C LEU A 850 38.05 13.71 30.34
N THR A 851 38.62 12.62 29.82
CA THR A 851 39.49 11.70 30.59
C THR A 851 40.98 12.07 30.48
N GLY A 852 41.33 13.10 29.71
CA GLY A 852 42.70 13.59 29.53
C GLY A 852 43.43 13.03 28.30
N PRO A 853 44.61 13.58 27.96
CA PRO A 853 45.27 13.39 26.67
C PRO A 853 45.57 11.93 26.33
N ASN A 854 45.34 11.57 25.07
CA ASN A 854 45.47 10.21 24.53
C ASN A 854 46.85 9.57 24.71
N ILE A 855 47.89 10.38 24.99
CA ILE A 855 49.25 9.91 25.28
C ILE A 855 49.34 9.10 26.57
N LEU A 856 48.39 9.27 27.50
CA LEU A 856 48.34 8.57 28.79
C LEU A 856 47.49 7.29 28.74
N LYS A 857 46.75 7.05 27.65
CA LYS A 857 45.85 5.88 27.51
C LYS A 857 46.56 4.72 26.79
N VAL A 858 47.20 3.84 27.57
CA VAL A 858 47.91 2.67 27.06
C VAL A 858 46.91 1.57 26.68
N ARG A 859 46.47 1.54 25.41
CA ARG A 859 46.01 0.29 24.78
C ARG A 859 47.19 -0.31 24.01
N THR A 860 47.39 -1.62 24.11
CA THR A 860 48.50 -2.33 23.44
C THR A 860 48.42 -2.14 21.93
N PHE A 861 49.49 -1.65 21.31
CA PHE A 861 49.58 -1.38 19.86
C PHE A 861 49.24 -2.61 18.99
N SER A 862 49.49 -3.83 19.49
CA SER A 862 49.17 -5.09 18.80
C SER A 862 47.67 -5.26 18.54
N SER A 863 46.82 -4.89 19.50
CA SER A 863 45.36 -5.00 19.35
C SER A 863 44.81 -4.07 18.26
N ARG A 864 45.36 -2.86 18.11
CA ARG A 864 44.95 -1.91 17.06
C ARG A 864 45.33 -2.42 15.67
N MET A 865 46.53 -2.98 15.54
CA MET A 865 47.03 -3.49 14.27
C MET A 865 46.30 -4.78 13.84
N GLU A 866 45.99 -5.68 14.78
CA GLU A 866 45.26 -6.92 14.49
C GLU A 866 43.79 -6.64 14.11
N VAL A 867 43.13 -5.70 14.81
CA VAL A 867 41.76 -5.26 14.45
C VAL A 867 41.75 -4.56 13.09
N ALA A 868 42.72 -3.69 12.81
CA ALA A 868 42.86 -3.04 11.51
C ALA A 868 43.12 -4.06 10.38
N ALA A 869 43.99 -5.04 10.62
CA ALA A 869 44.29 -6.12 9.66
C ALA A 869 43.07 -7.00 9.39
N LYS A 870 42.31 -7.37 10.44
CA LYS A 870 41.06 -8.15 10.30
C LYS A 870 39.98 -7.36 9.55
N ASN A 871 39.88 -6.05 9.79
CA ASN A 871 38.95 -5.18 9.07
C ASN A 871 39.37 -5.00 7.61
N ALA A 872 40.67 -4.84 7.34
CA ALA A 872 41.21 -4.75 5.99
C ALA A 872 40.99 -6.05 5.20
N ALA A 873 41.26 -7.21 5.81
CA ALA A 873 41.00 -8.52 5.21
C ALA A 873 39.50 -8.74 4.91
N LYS A 874 38.61 -8.30 5.81
CA LYS A 874 37.15 -8.35 5.60
C LYS A 874 36.70 -7.43 4.46
N GLN A 875 37.28 -6.24 4.34
CA GLN A 875 37.02 -5.32 3.22
C GLN A 875 37.55 -5.84 1.89
N GLU A 876 38.71 -6.49 1.87
CA GLU A 876 39.29 -7.08 0.66
C GLU A 876 38.51 -8.32 0.18
N ALA A 877 38.06 -9.17 1.11
CA ALA A 877 37.16 -10.28 0.78
C ALA A 877 35.80 -9.79 0.24
N ARG A 878 35.35 -8.62 0.72
CA ARG A 878 34.10 -7.96 0.28
C ARG A 878 34.23 -7.36 -1.12
N SER A 879 35.33 -6.68 -1.44
CA SER A 879 35.52 -6.04 -2.76
C SER A 879 35.52 -7.06 -3.92
N LYS A 880 35.95 -8.31 -3.68
CA LYS A 880 35.92 -9.40 -4.67
C LYS A 880 34.51 -9.91 -5.00
N ARG A 881 33.50 -9.66 -4.15
CA ARG A 881 32.12 -10.16 -4.30
C ARG A 881 31.13 -9.11 -4.82
N ILE A 882 31.52 -7.84 -4.85
CA ILE A 882 30.64 -6.72 -5.16
C ILE A 882 30.54 -6.50 -6.68
N PRO A 883 29.32 -6.29 -7.23
CA PRO A 883 29.16 -5.81 -8.61
C PRO A 883 29.85 -4.46 -8.84
N LYS A 884 30.53 -4.29 -9.98
CA LYS A 884 31.27 -3.05 -10.32
C LYS A 884 30.37 -1.80 -10.31
N ASP A 885 29.09 -1.95 -10.68
CA ASP A 885 28.12 -0.85 -10.76
C ASP A 885 27.19 -0.77 -9.53
N LEU A 886 27.57 -1.37 -8.39
CA LEU A 886 26.74 -1.44 -7.19
C LEU A 886 26.20 -0.06 -6.76
N HIS A 887 27.06 0.96 -6.69
CA HIS A 887 26.66 2.28 -6.23
C HIS A 887 25.61 2.92 -7.15
N LYS A 888 25.83 2.84 -8.47
CA LYS A 888 24.88 3.34 -9.47
C LYS A 888 23.54 2.61 -9.34
N LEU A 889 23.60 1.29 -9.22
CA LEU A 889 22.43 0.45 -9.12
C LEU A 889 21.62 0.72 -7.83
N LEU A 890 22.26 0.78 -6.67
CA LEU A 890 21.57 1.08 -5.41
C LEU A 890 20.94 2.48 -5.42
N ALA A 891 21.65 3.49 -5.96
CA ALA A 891 21.13 4.84 -6.10
C ALA A 891 19.92 4.92 -7.02
N GLU A 892 20.10 4.55 -8.29
CA GLU A 892 19.10 4.76 -9.34
C GLU A 892 17.92 3.79 -9.22
N SER A 893 18.18 2.55 -8.79
CA SER A 893 17.15 1.51 -8.82
C SER A 893 16.39 1.34 -7.51
N MET A 894 16.96 1.73 -6.36
CA MET A 894 16.33 1.49 -5.05
C MET A 894 16.13 2.78 -4.25
N TYR A 895 17.20 3.55 -4.03
CA TYR A 895 17.17 4.72 -3.15
C TYR A 895 16.34 5.87 -3.72
N LEU A 896 16.69 6.35 -4.93
CA LEU A 896 16.06 7.52 -5.53
C LEU A 896 14.56 7.30 -5.79
N PRO A 897 14.09 6.15 -6.34
CA PRO A 897 12.67 5.91 -6.55
C PRO A 897 11.85 5.89 -5.25
N LEU A 898 12.42 5.37 -4.16
CA LEU A 898 11.75 5.33 -2.85
C LEU A 898 11.73 6.72 -2.21
N CYS A 899 12.88 7.40 -2.17
CA CYS A 899 13.03 8.72 -1.55
C CYS A 899 12.20 9.79 -2.24
N SER A 900 12.23 9.86 -3.58
CA SER A 900 11.52 10.89 -4.33
C SER A 900 10.00 10.72 -4.24
N ARG A 901 9.50 9.47 -4.32
CA ARG A 901 8.06 9.19 -4.17
C ARG A 901 7.58 9.45 -2.76
N LEU A 902 8.40 9.17 -1.74
CA LEU A 902 8.07 9.51 -0.36
C LEU A 902 8.00 11.03 -0.17
N ALA A 903 8.97 11.78 -0.72
CA ALA A 903 8.97 13.24 -0.67
C ALA A 903 7.75 13.84 -1.38
N LEU A 904 7.37 13.29 -2.54
CA LEU A 904 6.17 13.69 -3.28
C LEU A 904 4.87 13.37 -2.52
N LEU A 905 4.81 12.22 -1.85
CA LEU A 905 3.66 11.87 -1.00
C LEU A 905 3.53 12.88 0.13
N LEU A 906 4.62 13.22 0.82
CA LEU A 906 4.61 14.18 1.92
C LEU A 906 4.27 15.60 1.44
N SER A 907 4.82 16.06 0.31
CA SER A 907 4.51 17.39 -0.23
C SER A 907 3.04 17.50 -0.66
N SER A 908 2.49 16.44 -1.23
CA SER A 908 1.08 16.38 -1.66
C SER A 908 0.08 16.41 -0.49
N LEU A 909 0.51 16.09 0.74
CA LEU A 909 -0.35 16.09 1.92
C LEU A 909 -0.95 17.47 2.23
N SER A 910 -0.21 18.54 1.91
CA SER A 910 -0.67 19.92 2.04
C SER A 910 -1.89 20.25 1.15
N THR A 911 -2.02 19.57 0.02
CA THR A 911 -3.04 19.84 -1.01
C THR A 911 -4.15 18.78 -1.00
N SER A 912 -3.81 17.54 -0.66
CA SER A 912 -4.70 16.37 -0.72
C SER A 912 -5.09 15.86 0.67
N GLN A 913 -6.19 16.38 1.21
CA GLN A 913 -6.67 16.03 2.56
C GLN A 913 -7.06 14.56 2.72
N TYR A 914 -7.34 13.82 1.64
CA TYR A 914 -7.63 12.39 1.69
C TYR A 914 -6.38 11.53 1.96
N LEU A 915 -5.18 12.04 1.64
CA LEU A 915 -3.92 11.33 1.90
C LEU A 915 -3.54 11.34 3.38
N ALA A 916 -4.07 12.29 4.18
CA ALA A 916 -3.80 12.38 5.61
C ALA A 916 -4.20 11.13 6.40
N ASN A 917 -5.24 10.42 5.93
CA ASN A 917 -5.73 9.18 6.53
C ASN A 917 -5.23 7.93 5.79
N SER A 918 -4.25 8.07 4.90
CA SER A 918 -3.69 6.96 4.15
C SER A 918 -2.91 6.01 5.05
N THR A 919 -3.02 4.71 4.78
CA THR A 919 -2.19 3.66 5.42
C THR A 919 -0.69 3.86 5.19
N LEU A 920 -0.31 4.62 4.14
CA LEU A 920 1.08 4.96 3.82
C LEU A 920 1.71 5.91 4.86
N LEU A 921 0.90 6.69 5.58
CA LEU A 921 1.36 7.61 6.62
C LEU A 921 1.29 6.99 8.02
N HIS A 922 1.05 5.68 8.12
CA HIS A 922 1.08 4.99 9.41
C HIS A 922 2.47 5.14 10.07
N PRO A 923 2.58 5.56 11.35
CA PRO A 923 3.87 5.89 11.97
C PRO A 923 4.92 4.77 11.91
N SER A 924 4.52 3.52 12.10
CA SER A 924 5.45 2.38 12.03
C SER A 924 5.98 2.14 10.62
N LEU A 925 5.16 2.38 9.59
CA LEU A 925 5.55 2.20 8.20
C LEU A 925 6.46 3.34 7.74
N LEU A 926 6.17 4.58 8.17
CA LEU A 926 7.03 5.71 7.91
C LEU A 926 8.39 5.55 8.61
N LYS A 927 8.41 5.12 9.89
CA LYS A 927 9.64 4.71 10.60
C LYS A 927 10.44 3.70 9.78
N LEU A 928 9.79 2.61 9.35
CA LEU A 928 10.45 1.56 8.57
C LEU A 928 11.00 2.13 7.25
N SER A 929 10.24 2.95 6.54
CA SER A 929 10.69 3.57 5.29
C SER A 929 11.94 4.44 5.49
N LEU A 930 11.99 5.25 6.56
CA LEU A 930 13.16 6.06 6.90
C LEU A 930 14.36 5.18 7.27
N GLN A 931 14.14 4.12 8.06
CA GLN A 931 15.20 3.15 8.38
C GLN A 931 15.73 2.45 7.13
N THR A 932 14.86 2.11 6.16
CA THR A 932 15.32 1.54 4.89
C THR A 932 16.16 2.51 4.09
N LEU A 933 15.81 3.81 4.05
CA LEU A 933 16.61 4.85 3.41
C LEU A 933 17.98 4.99 4.09
N ILE A 934 18.02 4.99 5.43
CA ILE A 934 19.26 5.01 6.22
C ILE A 934 20.15 3.82 5.87
N ILE A 935 19.58 2.60 5.86
CA ILE A 935 20.34 1.38 5.54
C ILE A 935 20.87 1.46 4.10
N LEU A 936 20.05 1.87 3.13
CA LEU A 936 20.45 2.01 1.73
C LEU A 936 21.62 3.00 1.59
N ILE A 937 21.50 4.19 2.18
CA ILE A 937 22.57 5.21 2.17
C ILE A 937 23.85 4.66 2.84
N ALA A 938 23.73 4.05 4.02
CA ALA A 938 24.88 3.50 4.73
C ALA A 938 25.56 2.35 3.97
N THR A 939 24.79 1.54 3.23
CA THR A 939 25.34 0.46 2.38
C THR A 939 26.11 0.99 1.19
N MET A 940 25.69 2.14 0.63
CA MET A 940 26.38 2.80 -0.48
C MET A 940 27.70 3.43 -0.05
N GLY A 941 27.76 4.02 1.15
CA GLY A 941 28.98 4.62 1.69
C GLY A 941 29.45 5.90 0.98
N PRO A 942 30.61 6.45 1.37
CA PRO A 942 31.06 7.78 0.95
C PRO A 942 31.59 7.86 -0.48
N ASN A 943 31.95 6.72 -1.10
CA ASN A 943 32.58 6.67 -2.43
C ASN A 943 31.59 6.68 -3.60
N ALA A 944 30.31 6.94 -3.34
CA ALA A 944 29.28 6.95 -4.39
C ALA A 944 29.39 8.20 -5.27
N LEU A 945 29.50 8.02 -6.59
CA LEU A 945 29.54 9.11 -7.56
C LEU A 945 28.26 9.98 -7.52
N GLN A 946 27.12 9.37 -7.21
CA GLN A 946 25.81 10.02 -7.11
C GLN A 946 25.54 10.65 -5.74
N LEU A 947 26.51 10.70 -4.82
CA LEU A 947 26.29 11.18 -3.44
C LEU A 947 25.63 12.56 -3.38
N SER A 948 26.03 13.50 -4.24
CA SER A 948 25.43 14.85 -4.31
C SER A 948 23.94 14.84 -4.66
N THR A 949 23.51 13.86 -5.47
CA THR A 949 22.11 13.71 -5.87
C THR A 949 21.30 13.06 -4.76
N LEU A 950 21.87 12.04 -4.11
CA LEU A 950 21.26 11.37 -2.97
C LEU A 950 21.05 12.33 -1.81
N THR A 951 22.05 13.14 -1.47
CA THR A 951 21.98 14.10 -0.38
C THR A 951 20.91 15.16 -0.63
N ARG A 952 20.85 15.70 -1.85
CA ARG A 952 19.80 16.63 -2.24
C ARG A 952 18.41 16.06 -2.04
N GLU A 953 18.09 14.91 -2.65
CA GLU A 953 16.74 14.32 -2.56
C GLU A 953 16.37 13.96 -1.11
N SER A 954 17.36 13.53 -0.32
CA SER A 954 17.16 13.24 1.11
C SER A 954 16.90 14.49 1.94
N LEU A 955 17.59 15.60 1.65
CA LEU A 955 17.32 16.89 2.29
C LEU A 955 15.95 17.44 1.89
N LEU A 956 15.52 17.26 0.63
CA LEU A 956 14.16 17.60 0.20
C LEU A 956 13.12 16.79 0.98
N LEU A 957 13.33 15.48 1.15
CA LEU A 957 12.47 14.66 1.99
C LEU A 957 12.42 15.18 3.44
N LEU A 958 13.58 15.44 4.06
CA LEU A 958 13.66 15.92 5.44
C LEU A 958 13.02 17.32 5.61
N THR A 959 13.22 18.21 4.63
CA THR A 959 12.58 19.54 4.61
C THR A 959 11.05 19.43 4.58
N THR A 960 10.51 18.63 3.67
CA THR A 960 9.05 18.38 3.62
C THR A 960 8.53 17.77 4.92
N LEU A 961 9.27 16.86 5.55
CA LEU A 961 8.86 16.21 6.79
C LEU A 961 8.81 17.18 7.97
N HIS A 962 9.83 18.03 8.18
CA HIS A 962 9.81 18.95 9.33
C HIS A 962 8.72 20.04 9.20
N THR A 963 8.31 20.39 7.97
CA THR A 963 7.23 21.36 7.76
C THR A 963 5.86 20.82 8.18
N LEU A 964 5.74 19.52 8.47
CA LEU A 964 4.50 18.84 8.88
C LEU A 964 4.56 18.53 10.39
N PRO A 965 4.00 19.38 11.27
CA PRO A 965 4.19 19.23 12.71
C PRO A 965 3.61 17.94 13.30
N SER A 966 2.53 17.41 12.71
CA SER A 966 1.88 16.16 13.17
C SER A 966 2.78 14.94 13.05
N LEU A 967 3.61 14.87 12.00
CA LEU A 967 4.52 13.76 11.75
C LEU A 967 5.90 14.01 12.36
N ALA A 968 6.38 15.26 12.32
CA ALA A 968 7.70 15.63 12.78
C ALA A 968 7.88 15.49 14.31
N HIS A 969 6.82 15.66 15.10
CA HIS A 969 6.86 15.56 16.56
C HIS A 969 6.36 14.20 17.08
N ASP A 970 6.04 13.26 16.19
CA ASP A 970 5.67 11.91 16.60
C ASP A 970 6.89 11.20 17.21
N PRO A 971 6.80 10.66 18.44
CA PRO A 971 7.91 9.98 19.09
C PRO A 971 8.46 8.80 18.29
N ILE A 972 7.66 8.14 17.43
CA ILE A 972 8.09 6.99 16.62
C ILE A 972 8.92 7.42 15.40
N ILE A 973 8.54 8.55 14.78
CA ILE A 973 9.12 9.02 13.51
C ILE A 973 10.36 9.90 13.76
N LEU A 974 10.38 10.66 14.86
CA LEU A 974 11.43 11.63 15.15
C LEU A 974 12.86 11.04 15.22
N PRO A 975 13.13 9.91 15.89
CA PRO A 975 14.50 9.38 15.94
C PRO A 975 15.02 8.92 14.56
N PRO A 976 14.24 8.17 13.74
CA PRO A 976 14.64 7.86 12.36
C PRO A 976 14.92 9.09 11.48
N THR A 977 14.18 10.19 11.63
CA THR A 977 14.42 11.41 10.83
C THR A 977 15.72 12.09 11.20
N LEU A 978 15.99 12.23 12.50
CA LEU A 978 17.26 12.75 13.01
C LEU A 978 18.43 11.83 12.65
N HIS A 979 18.23 10.50 12.72
CA HIS A 979 19.24 9.54 12.34
C HIS A 979 19.59 9.62 10.85
N LEU A 980 18.60 9.79 9.97
CA LEU A 980 18.82 10.03 8.54
C LEU A 980 19.64 11.31 8.31
N LEU A 981 19.26 12.43 8.96
CA LEU A 981 20.01 13.68 8.86
C LEU A 981 21.48 13.52 9.32
N LEU A 982 21.70 12.84 10.45
CA LEU A 982 23.03 12.57 10.97
C LEU A 982 23.86 11.70 10.01
N THR A 983 23.28 10.62 9.48
CA THR A 983 23.98 9.73 8.53
C THR A 983 24.37 10.45 7.25
N LEU A 984 23.55 11.39 6.76
CA LEU A 984 23.86 12.22 5.60
C LEU A 984 25.06 13.14 5.89
N LEU A 985 25.07 13.82 7.03
CA LEU A 985 26.20 14.67 7.42
C LEU A 985 27.49 13.86 7.51
N ASP A 986 27.44 12.71 8.20
CA ASP A 986 28.61 11.85 8.41
C ASP A 986 29.20 11.34 7.09
N LEU A 987 28.37 10.86 6.17
CA LEU A 987 28.85 10.35 4.88
C LEU A 987 29.46 11.43 3.98
N ASN A 988 28.97 12.67 4.04
CA ASN A 988 29.58 13.76 3.28
C ASN A 988 30.90 14.23 3.89
N VAL A 989 31.04 14.15 5.22
CA VAL A 989 32.33 14.37 5.90
C VAL A 989 33.32 13.28 5.49
N GLU A 990 32.90 12.02 5.48
CA GLU A 990 33.74 10.89 5.05
C GLU A 990 34.10 10.93 3.56
N ALA A 991 33.24 11.45 2.69
CA ALA A 991 33.49 11.58 1.25
C ALA A 991 34.58 12.62 0.89
N GLY A 992 34.99 13.44 1.87
CA GLY A 992 36.15 14.32 1.77
C GLY A 992 35.80 15.79 1.51
N ALA A 993 36.85 16.61 1.36
CA ALA A 993 36.77 18.07 1.40
C ALA A 993 35.82 18.70 0.36
N THR A 994 35.70 18.09 -0.83
CA THR A 994 34.83 18.61 -1.90
C THR A 994 33.34 18.40 -1.59
N ALA A 995 32.99 17.32 -0.90
CA ALA A 995 31.61 17.05 -0.48
C ALA A 995 31.20 17.98 0.68
N GLU A 996 32.11 18.20 1.64
CA GLU A 996 31.90 19.16 2.73
C GLU A 996 31.69 20.60 2.21
N GLU A 997 32.47 21.03 1.22
CA GLU A 997 32.28 22.34 0.58
C GLU A 997 30.90 22.46 -0.08
N ARG A 998 30.45 21.42 -0.79
CA ARG A 998 29.11 21.39 -1.39
C ARG A 998 28.00 21.44 -0.35
N LEU A 999 28.17 20.78 0.81
CA LEU A 999 27.20 20.87 1.91
C LEU A 999 26.98 22.32 2.35
N VAL A 1000 28.06 23.11 2.45
CA VAL A 1000 27.98 24.51 2.89
C VAL A 1000 27.50 25.43 1.77
N THR A 1001 27.93 25.20 0.53
CA THR A 1001 27.66 26.10 -0.61
C THR A 1001 26.32 25.82 -1.27
N ASP A 1002 26.08 24.60 -1.75
CA ASP A 1002 24.86 24.21 -2.48
C ASP A 1002 23.69 23.93 -1.53
N PHE A 1003 23.95 23.28 -0.39
CA PHE A 1003 22.91 22.79 0.53
C PHE A 1003 22.83 23.55 1.86
N GLY A 1004 23.65 24.58 2.04
CA GLY A 1004 23.80 25.31 3.30
C GLY A 1004 22.49 25.80 3.92
N PRO A 1005 21.58 26.45 3.16
CA PRO A 1005 20.29 26.91 3.69
C PRO A 1005 19.41 25.78 4.23
N MET A 1006 19.28 24.67 3.50
CA MET A 1006 18.45 23.52 3.90
C MET A 1006 19.00 22.84 5.14
N ILE A 1007 20.32 22.66 5.21
CA ILE A 1007 20.97 22.02 6.37
C ILE A 1007 20.90 22.93 7.60
N ALA A 1008 21.11 24.24 7.42
CA ALA A 1008 21.00 25.20 8.53
C ALA A 1008 19.57 25.26 9.09
N GLU A 1009 18.55 25.22 8.22
CA GLU A 1009 17.14 25.12 8.64
C GLU A 1009 16.89 23.84 9.44
N LEU A 1010 17.29 22.68 8.92
CA LEU A 1010 17.13 21.37 9.57
C LEU A 1010 17.90 21.28 10.90
N ALA A 1011 19.14 21.78 10.95
CA ALA A 1011 19.95 21.81 12.16
C ALA A 1011 19.37 22.78 13.22
N SER A 1012 18.84 23.93 12.80
CA SER A 1012 18.16 24.87 13.68
C SER A 1012 16.85 24.29 14.23
N TRP A 1013 16.07 23.63 13.37
CA TRP A 1013 14.88 22.89 13.78
C TRP A 1013 15.21 21.81 14.82
N ALA A 1014 16.22 20.97 14.55
CA ALA A 1014 16.66 19.93 15.47
C ALA A 1014 17.09 20.49 16.83
N ALA A 1015 17.81 21.63 16.85
CA ALA A 1015 18.16 22.32 18.10
C ALA A 1015 16.92 22.81 18.87
N SER A 1016 15.92 23.35 18.16
CA SER A 1016 14.70 23.89 18.76
C SER A 1016 13.83 22.84 19.46
N LEU A 1017 13.95 21.56 19.09
CA LEU A 1017 13.26 20.44 19.74
C LEU A 1017 13.64 20.30 21.21
N GLY A 1018 14.89 20.64 21.57
CA GLY A 1018 15.36 20.61 22.97
C GLY A 1018 14.74 21.70 23.87
N ASP A 1019 14.23 22.77 23.25
CA ASP A 1019 13.68 23.93 23.96
C ASP A 1019 12.16 23.97 24.01
N ARG A 1020 11.48 23.51 22.94
CA ARG A 1020 10.10 23.89 22.66
C ARG A 1020 9.04 22.84 22.98
N VAL A 1021 9.38 21.57 23.21
CA VAL A 1021 8.35 20.50 23.27
C VAL A 1021 8.65 19.46 24.35
N SER A 1022 7.68 19.16 25.20
CA SER A 1022 7.68 17.98 26.08
C SER A 1022 7.34 16.73 25.27
N ILE A 1023 8.21 16.34 24.35
CA ILE A 1023 8.09 15.05 23.65
C ILE A 1023 8.48 13.97 24.66
N PRO A 1024 7.64 12.96 24.92
CA PRO A 1024 7.99 11.87 25.81
C PRO A 1024 9.32 11.25 25.36
N GLU A 1025 10.31 11.24 26.25
CA GLU A 1025 11.50 10.42 26.04
C GLU A 1025 11.03 8.96 26.08
N VAL A 1026 10.83 8.36 24.92
CA VAL A 1026 10.73 6.91 24.83
C VAL A 1026 12.14 6.38 25.08
N HIS A 1027 12.50 6.24 26.37
CA HIS A 1027 13.67 5.46 26.78
C HIS A 1027 13.59 4.12 26.06
N GLY A 1028 14.73 3.62 25.58
CA GLY A 1028 14.83 2.42 24.74
C GLY A 1028 14.15 1.20 25.34
N TYR A 1029 12.82 1.16 25.24
CA TYR A 1029 12.01 -0.01 25.50
C TYR A 1029 12.26 -0.92 24.31
N PRO A 1030 12.87 -2.10 24.52
CA PRO A 1030 13.24 -3.03 23.45
C PRO A 1030 12.07 -3.36 22.51
N GLY A 1031 10.82 -3.30 23.00
CA GLY A 1031 9.61 -3.57 22.23
C GLY A 1031 9.18 -2.52 21.20
N LEU A 1032 9.76 -1.30 21.18
CA LEU A 1032 9.45 -0.26 20.18
C LEU A 1032 10.52 -0.14 19.07
N GLY A 1033 11.61 -0.91 19.14
CA GLY A 1033 12.64 -0.96 18.11
C GLY A 1033 13.34 0.38 17.85
N MET A 1034 13.47 1.23 18.87
CA MET A 1034 14.05 2.57 18.72
C MET A 1034 15.57 2.51 18.84
N ALA A 1035 16.27 2.96 17.79
CA ALA A 1035 17.72 2.84 17.64
C ALA A 1035 18.52 3.60 18.72
N MET A 1036 18.14 4.84 19.03
CA MET A 1036 18.80 5.71 20.01
C MET A 1036 17.82 6.78 20.52
N PRO A 1037 17.96 7.31 21.75
CA PRO A 1037 17.16 8.43 22.21
C PRO A 1037 17.36 9.67 21.33
N TRP A 1038 16.28 10.33 20.94
CA TRP A 1038 16.33 11.51 20.06
C TRP A 1038 17.23 12.65 20.57
N PRO A 1039 17.38 12.93 21.90
CA PRO A 1039 18.26 14.02 22.35
C PRO A 1039 19.74 13.78 22.00
N VAL A 1040 20.16 12.50 21.99
CA VAL A 1040 21.53 12.08 21.66
C VAL A 1040 21.79 12.32 20.16
N LEU A 1041 20.80 12.01 19.32
CA LEU A 1041 20.87 12.27 17.88
C LEU A 1041 20.95 13.78 17.57
N VAL A 1042 20.17 14.61 18.29
CA VAL A 1042 20.24 16.07 18.17
C VAL A 1042 21.64 16.59 18.52
N ALA A 1043 22.24 16.11 19.61
CA ALA A 1043 23.59 16.50 20.00
C ALA A 1043 24.62 16.13 18.92
N GLY A 1044 24.55 14.90 18.39
CA GLY A 1044 25.41 14.45 17.30
C GLY A 1044 25.32 15.33 16.04
N ILE A 1045 24.11 15.73 15.64
CA ILE A 1045 23.88 16.62 14.49
C ILE A 1045 24.55 17.98 14.71
N GLN A 1046 24.40 18.57 15.91
CA GLN A 1046 24.99 19.88 16.21
C GLN A 1046 26.52 19.85 16.16
N VAL A 1047 27.14 18.82 16.76
CA VAL A 1047 28.59 18.68 16.77
C VAL A 1047 29.13 18.52 15.35
N LYS A 1048 28.54 17.61 14.55
CA LYS A 1048 28.95 17.40 13.15
C LYS A 1048 28.77 18.64 12.28
N TRP A 1049 27.66 19.36 12.43
CA TRP A 1049 27.43 20.60 11.67
C TRP A 1049 28.44 21.69 12.00
N GLN A 1050 28.78 21.85 13.29
CA GLN A 1050 29.82 22.79 13.72
C GLN A 1050 31.20 22.39 13.20
N GLU A 1051 31.53 21.10 13.21
CA GLU A 1051 32.78 20.57 12.67
C GLU A 1051 32.93 20.90 11.17
N VAL A 1052 31.89 20.67 10.37
CA VAL A 1052 31.85 21.03 8.94
C VAL A 1052 32.07 22.53 8.74
N GLY A 1053 31.39 23.36 9.55
CA GLY A 1053 31.54 24.81 9.49
C GLY A 1053 32.97 25.28 9.82
N ARG A 1054 33.57 24.74 10.89
CA ARG A 1054 34.96 25.05 11.29
C ARG A 1054 35.95 24.63 10.21
N LYS A 1055 35.81 23.41 9.67
CA LYS A 1055 36.66 22.90 8.59
C LYS A 1055 36.58 23.77 7.35
N PHE A 1056 35.37 24.15 6.94
CA PHE A 1056 35.16 25.03 5.79
C PHE A 1056 35.74 26.43 6.01
N GLN A 1057 35.49 27.05 7.17
CA GLN A 1057 36.02 28.36 7.52
C GLN A 1057 37.56 28.36 7.58
N GLY A 1058 38.15 27.32 8.16
CA GLY A 1058 39.60 27.13 8.21
C GLY A 1058 40.23 27.03 6.81
N ARG A 1059 39.55 26.40 5.85
CA ARG A 1059 39.98 26.35 4.44
C ARG A 1059 39.87 27.70 3.75
N MET A 1060 38.74 28.39 3.91
CA MET A 1060 38.54 29.72 3.33
C MET A 1060 39.57 30.75 3.83
N LEU A 1061 40.01 30.61 5.08
CA LEU A 1061 41.04 31.46 5.69
C LEU A 1061 42.49 30.99 5.39
N GLY A 1062 42.67 29.90 4.63
CA GLY A 1062 43.99 29.36 4.30
C GLY A 1062 44.75 28.74 5.48
N LEU A 1063 44.07 28.47 6.59
CA LEU A 1063 44.67 28.03 7.85
C LEU A 1063 44.92 26.51 7.91
N MET A 1064 44.34 25.72 7.00
CA MET A 1064 44.49 24.25 7.01
C MET A 1064 45.78 23.72 6.35
N ALA A 1065 46.73 24.60 6.02
CA ALA A 1065 48.02 24.18 5.46
C ALA A 1065 48.98 23.61 6.52
N ASN A 1066 48.75 23.81 7.83
CA ASN A 1066 49.51 23.17 8.91
C ASN A 1066 48.76 23.31 10.24
N THR A 1067 48.65 22.20 10.99
CA THR A 1067 48.27 22.04 12.41
C THR A 1067 46.78 21.93 12.81
N ASP A 1068 46.54 20.93 13.67
CA ASP A 1068 45.30 20.61 14.39
C ASP A 1068 44.79 21.82 15.17
N PHE A 1069 43.66 22.38 14.74
CA PHE A 1069 43.01 23.53 15.37
C PHE A 1069 41.86 23.08 16.28
N ASP A 1070 42.15 22.18 17.22
CA ASP A 1070 41.18 21.64 18.19
C ASP A 1070 41.15 22.40 19.52
N SER A 1071 41.92 23.49 19.66
CA SER A 1071 41.95 24.32 20.85
C SER A 1071 41.41 25.73 20.59
N PHE A 1072 40.08 25.87 20.44
CA PHE A 1072 39.33 27.09 20.77
C PHE A 1072 37.85 26.78 21.03
#